data_AF-A0A939ZQH4-F1
#
_entry.id   AF-A0A939ZQH4-F1
#
_cell.length_a   1.000
_cell.length_b   1.000
_cell.length_c   1.000
_cell.angle_alpha   90.00
_cell.angle_beta   90.00
_cell.angle_gamma   90.00
#
_symmetry.space_group_name_H-M   'P 1'
#
loop_
_entity.id
_entity.type
_entity.pdbx_description
1 polymer ?
#
loop_
_entity_poly.entity_id
_entity_poly.type
_entity_poly.pdbx_seq_one_letter_code
_entity_poly.pdbx_strand_id
1 'polypeptide(L)'
;MGKKEHRLYFILVLVFLTLLSSCERNNDTIIPLDTKWSYSINGIHGNYIPFDLADFAKIKKSLPDRKGSIYLKTSFSIPLDLKNKTLKCFLGNIKIASEFYLNGNYIGSTGFFPPYIFSTGGRSTSYIIPYVLCNEYQNEIILHIYVESEGKFDIKPFISTTSRVLTFEKTFDFFNSKLHLICSWVMMIIGVMYIGVFNLRKQDKQYLSFALMNVFSSLFMVSLCIGEYPVIYQAGFSYLLYEKLFRGIASILSSYFAVSFMKNYLKAKESLSWKIFRSAITIGPCFFIMFSNTMRDFFVYLGIAYFAVAIQMIYACIMIFANLRKNKRKVLELLAGFSPVILSVLVTAIIYLASSKIYSLIIVLGWQVTVFVFLGMLIGFFVSQCNRVDFLNSNLEKLVQNRTEELTRANTSLEEMNSHLKYEVERADKEIELASFVQKSFYSLRLPEFKNFEVAYYNKPMAGVSGDLYDFYFTKDTLDGFGLFDVSGHGISSGLVTMLVKNIINDEFNKGKKLALHDVLYTINDRIILQKGNVENYLTGILARVKGNEIDFVNAGHPNAILLRAKDNKLITIPRGKADETGVVGIADFPVHFETVTQTIEKNDILLLYTDGLAETMNRNREEFGLDRMCRTFLKFSDLPLEQQIENIVEEARIFANRAKATDDITLLLLKKK
;
A
#
# COMPACT_ATOMS: atom_id res chain seq x y z
N MET A 1 -19.97 3.39 -24.15
CA MET A 1 -21.24 3.73 -23.47
C MET A 1 -21.57 5.24 -23.44
N GLY A 2 -20.61 6.17 -23.47
CA GLY A 2 -20.88 7.61 -23.23
C GLY A 2 -21.81 8.38 -24.20
N LYS A 3 -22.11 7.90 -25.42
CA LYS A 3 -23.00 8.62 -26.36
C LYS A 3 -24.50 8.43 -26.10
N LYS A 4 -24.91 7.33 -25.43
CA LYS A 4 -26.34 7.03 -25.18
C LYS A 4 -26.89 7.80 -23.98
N GLU A 5 -26.08 7.99 -22.94
CA GLU A 5 -26.51 8.67 -21.71
C GLU A 5 -26.83 10.15 -21.94
N HIS A 6 -26.01 10.88 -22.72
CA HIS A 6 -26.25 12.29 -23.03
C HIS A 6 -27.57 12.54 -23.78
N ARG A 7 -28.06 11.59 -24.59
CA ARG A 7 -29.35 11.71 -25.28
C ARG A 7 -30.53 11.59 -24.31
N LEU A 8 -30.41 10.76 -23.27
CA LEU A 8 -31.46 10.57 -22.28
C LEU A 8 -31.67 11.83 -21.42
N TYR A 9 -30.58 12.50 -21.02
CA TYR A 9 -30.65 13.78 -20.31
C TYR A 9 -31.29 14.89 -21.14
N PHE A 10 -30.95 14.96 -22.43
CA PHE A 10 -31.53 15.96 -23.33
C PHE A 10 -33.03 15.74 -23.55
N ILE A 11 -33.47 14.47 -23.66
CA ILE A 11 -34.88 14.10 -23.82
C ILE A 11 -35.67 14.41 -22.53
N LEU A 12 -35.13 14.12 -21.34
CA LEU A 12 -35.78 14.44 -20.06
C LEU A 12 -35.98 15.94 -19.86
N VAL A 13 -34.99 16.76 -20.22
CA VAL A 13 -35.10 18.23 -20.18
C VAL A 13 -36.12 18.74 -21.20
N LEU A 14 -36.16 18.15 -22.40
CA LEU A 14 -37.15 18.50 -23.42
C LEU A 14 -38.58 18.13 -22.98
N VAL A 15 -38.76 16.97 -22.35
CA VAL A 15 -40.06 16.51 -21.81
C VAL A 15 -40.52 17.42 -20.68
N PHE A 16 -39.61 17.85 -19.80
CA PHE A 16 -39.92 18.80 -18.73
C PHE A 16 -40.29 20.19 -19.26
N LEU A 17 -39.63 20.65 -20.33
CA LEU A 17 -39.98 21.90 -21.04
C LEU A 17 -41.31 21.80 -21.79
N THR A 18 -41.65 20.64 -22.37
CA THR A 18 -42.95 20.45 -23.05
C THR A 18 -44.13 20.35 -22.08
N LEU A 19 -43.89 19.82 -20.86
CA LEU A 19 -44.90 19.80 -19.79
C LEU A 19 -45.21 21.22 -19.26
N LEU A 20 -44.25 22.15 -19.35
CA LEU A 20 -44.44 23.57 -19.00
C LEU A 20 -45.29 24.34 -20.02
N SER A 21 -45.37 23.88 -21.27
CA SER A 21 -46.06 24.57 -22.37
C SER A 21 -47.54 24.19 -22.54
N SER A 22 -48.06 23.22 -21.80
CA SER A 22 -49.49 22.86 -21.86
C SER A 22 -50.28 23.65 -20.81
N CYS A 23 -50.54 24.92 -21.11
CA CYS A 23 -51.44 25.75 -20.32
C CYS A 23 -52.58 26.16 -21.25
N GLU A 24 -53.79 25.63 -21.02
CA GLU A 24 -55.00 26.08 -21.67
C GLU A 24 -55.12 27.60 -21.56
N ARG A 25 -55.23 28.30 -22.69
CA ARG A 25 -55.56 29.74 -22.72
C ARG A 25 -57.02 29.91 -22.28
N ASN A 26 -57.25 30.06 -20.99
CA ASN A 26 -58.52 30.58 -20.49
C ASN A 26 -58.62 32.06 -20.89
N ASN A 27 -59.57 32.37 -21.78
CA ASN A 27 -59.83 33.70 -22.34
C ASN A 27 -60.70 34.60 -21.44
N ASP A 28 -60.83 34.30 -20.13
CA ASP A 28 -61.63 35.13 -19.23
C ASP A 28 -61.12 36.58 -19.16
N THR A 29 -62.00 37.53 -18.88
CA THR A 29 -61.61 38.94 -18.68
C THR A 29 -60.88 39.10 -17.33
N ILE A 30 -59.78 39.86 -17.35
CA ILE A 30 -59.00 40.22 -16.15
C ILE A 30 -59.22 41.71 -15.88
N ILE A 31 -59.52 42.05 -14.64
CA ILE A 31 -59.50 43.44 -14.15
C ILE A 31 -58.12 43.66 -13.49
N PRO A 32 -57.18 44.34 -14.14
CA PRO A 32 -55.89 44.65 -13.54
C PRO A 32 -56.07 45.69 -12.43
N LEU A 33 -55.47 45.45 -11.26
CA LEU A 33 -55.44 46.40 -10.16
C LEU A 33 -54.10 47.15 -10.13
N ASP A 34 -53.58 47.56 -11.29
CA ASP A 34 -52.22 48.12 -11.39
C ASP A 34 -52.16 49.65 -11.37
N THR A 35 -53.30 50.33 -11.39
CA THR A 35 -53.40 51.79 -11.37
C THR A 35 -54.25 52.29 -10.19
N LYS A 36 -54.02 53.54 -9.75
CA LYS A 36 -54.81 54.25 -8.72
C LYS A 36 -54.72 53.72 -7.27
N TRP A 37 -53.54 53.29 -6.84
CA TRP A 37 -53.32 52.98 -5.42
C TRP A 37 -53.11 54.25 -4.60
N SER A 38 -53.61 54.22 -3.37
CA SER A 38 -53.39 55.27 -2.37
C SER A 38 -53.14 54.63 -1.01
N TYR A 39 -52.42 55.31 -0.11
CA TYR A 39 -52.12 54.79 1.22
C TYR A 39 -52.51 55.76 2.33
N SER A 40 -52.89 55.25 3.50
CA SER A 40 -53.11 56.03 4.72
C SER A 40 -52.44 55.37 5.93
N ILE A 41 -51.98 56.21 6.86
CA ILE A 41 -51.37 55.79 8.14
C ILE A 41 -52.39 55.97 9.29
N ASN A 42 -53.45 56.76 9.08
CA ASN A 42 -54.41 57.16 10.12
C ASN A 42 -55.72 56.33 10.10
N GLY A 43 -55.62 55.03 9.79
CA GLY A 43 -56.79 54.13 9.77
C GLY A 43 -57.58 54.11 8.44
N ILE A 44 -58.67 53.34 8.43
CA ILE A 44 -59.52 53.06 7.26
C ILE A 44 -60.22 54.34 6.73
N HIS A 45 -60.51 55.31 7.59
CA HIS A 45 -61.13 56.59 7.23
C HIS A 45 -60.13 57.76 7.18
N GLY A 46 -58.82 57.46 7.15
CA GLY A 46 -57.77 58.47 7.10
C GLY A 46 -57.66 59.14 5.73
N ASN A 47 -56.87 60.22 5.67
CA ASN A 47 -56.52 60.86 4.40
C ASN A 47 -55.62 59.93 3.58
N TYR A 48 -56.01 59.65 2.33
CA TYR A 48 -55.30 58.74 1.43
C TYR A 48 -54.41 59.52 0.45
N ILE A 49 -53.13 59.14 0.38
CA ILE A 49 -52.13 59.76 -0.51
C ILE A 49 -51.88 58.83 -1.71
N PRO A 50 -52.01 59.30 -2.96
CA PRO A 50 -51.74 58.50 -4.15
C PRO A 50 -50.30 57.97 -4.17
N PHE A 51 -50.10 56.72 -4.58
CA PHE A 51 -48.77 56.14 -4.79
C PHE A 51 -48.76 55.06 -5.88
N ASP A 52 -47.60 54.82 -6.47
CA ASP A 52 -47.37 53.66 -7.35
C ASP A 52 -46.90 52.47 -6.53
N LEU A 53 -47.49 51.28 -6.75
CA LEU A 53 -47.05 50.00 -6.20
C LEU A 53 -45.52 49.76 -6.35
N ALA A 54 -44.89 50.31 -7.39
CA ALA A 54 -43.44 50.24 -7.60
C ALA A 54 -42.63 51.05 -6.58
N ASP A 55 -43.22 52.08 -5.98
CA ASP A 55 -42.60 53.08 -5.10
C ASP A 55 -42.76 52.75 -3.60
N PHE A 56 -43.03 51.49 -3.25
CA PHE A 56 -43.26 51.02 -1.87
C PHE A 56 -42.13 51.41 -0.89
N ALA A 57 -40.91 51.64 -1.37
CA ALA A 57 -39.78 52.13 -0.58
C ALA A 57 -39.96 53.56 -0.05
N LYS A 58 -40.75 54.41 -0.74
CA LYS A 58 -41.05 55.78 -0.31
C LYS A 58 -42.01 55.80 0.88
N ILE A 59 -43.00 54.90 0.90
CA ILE A 59 -43.95 54.72 2.04
C ILE A 59 -43.19 54.37 3.33
N LYS A 60 -42.11 53.59 3.23
CA LYS A 60 -41.29 53.24 4.41
C LYS A 60 -40.64 54.46 5.07
N LYS A 61 -40.32 55.51 4.30
CA LYS A 61 -39.67 56.71 4.83
C LYS A 61 -40.63 57.63 5.59
N SER A 62 -41.94 57.49 5.37
CA SER A 62 -42.97 58.31 6.01
C SER A 62 -43.52 57.74 7.32
N LEU A 63 -43.10 56.54 7.73
CA LEU A 63 -43.48 55.91 9.00
C LEU A 63 -42.49 56.23 10.15
N PRO A 64 -42.97 56.47 11.39
CA PRO A 64 -42.10 56.58 12.57
C PRO A 64 -41.29 55.29 12.75
N ASP A 65 -39.97 55.39 13.00
CA ASP A 65 -39.03 54.25 13.05
C ASP A 65 -39.04 53.30 11.83
N ARG A 66 -39.66 53.72 10.72
CA ARG A 66 -39.89 52.91 9.51
C ARG A 66 -40.65 51.60 9.76
N LYS A 67 -41.46 51.56 10.83
CA LYS A 67 -42.34 50.43 11.18
C LYS A 67 -43.76 50.92 11.44
N GLY A 68 -44.77 50.19 11.01
CA GLY A 68 -46.16 50.50 11.34
C GLY A 68 -47.19 49.88 10.40
N SER A 69 -48.46 49.96 10.80
CA SER A 69 -49.62 49.57 9.99
C SER A 69 -49.93 50.63 8.93
N ILE A 70 -50.17 50.20 7.69
CA ILE A 70 -50.67 51.05 6.62
C ILE A 70 -51.95 50.46 6.02
N TYR A 71 -52.79 51.34 5.50
CA TYR A 71 -54.01 50.97 4.78
C TYR A 71 -53.83 51.37 3.31
N LEU A 72 -53.84 50.39 2.41
CA LEU A 72 -53.75 50.60 0.98
C LEU A 72 -55.15 50.56 0.37
N LYS A 73 -55.53 51.57 -0.40
CA LYS A 73 -56.83 51.69 -1.05
C LYS A 73 -56.72 51.74 -2.56
N THR A 74 -57.56 50.98 -3.25
CA THR A 74 -57.75 51.03 -4.71
C THR A 74 -59.24 50.90 -5.06
N SER A 75 -59.61 51.34 -6.25
CA SER A 75 -60.99 51.31 -6.74
C SER A 75 -61.11 50.57 -8.05
N PHE A 76 -62.18 49.80 -8.24
CA PHE A 76 -62.45 49.06 -9.48
C PHE A 76 -63.94 49.09 -9.85
N SER A 77 -64.22 48.87 -11.14
CA SER A 77 -65.56 48.72 -11.70
C SER A 77 -65.71 47.31 -12.31
N ILE A 78 -66.87 46.68 -12.16
CA ILE A 78 -67.11 45.31 -12.66
C ILE A 78 -67.60 45.40 -14.12
N PRO A 79 -66.87 44.86 -15.11
CA PRO A 79 -67.33 44.79 -16.51
C PRO A 79 -68.59 43.93 -16.66
N LEU A 80 -69.41 44.21 -17.68
CA LEU A 80 -70.64 43.46 -17.98
C LEU A 80 -70.41 41.95 -18.11
N ASP A 81 -69.29 41.52 -18.68
CA ASP A 81 -68.93 40.10 -18.90
C ASP A 81 -68.66 39.30 -17.61
N LEU A 82 -68.45 40.01 -16.51
CA LEU A 82 -68.16 39.46 -15.18
C LEU A 82 -69.35 39.64 -14.21
N LYS A 83 -70.44 40.27 -14.65
CA LYS A 83 -71.68 40.43 -13.87
C LYS A 83 -72.30 39.04 -13.64
N ASN A 84 -72.76 38.78 -12.41
CA ASN A 84 -73.34 37.49 -11.95
C ASN A 84 -72.38 36.28 -11.89
N LYS A 85 -71.07 36.47 -12.08
CA LYS A 85 -70.06 35.43 -11.85
C LYS A 85 -69.44 35.57 -10.44
N THR A 86 -68.98 34.47 -9.86
CA THR A 86 -68.23 34.50 -8.59
C THR A 86 -66.81 35.02 -8.83
N LEU A 87 -66.52 36.21 -8.30
CA LEU A 87 -65.23 36.87 -8.48
C LEU A 87 -64.29 36.60 -7.30
N LYS A 88 -63.00 36.50 -7.60
CA LYS A 88 -61.93 36.38 -6.61
C LYS A 88 -60.84 37.42 -6.91
N CYS A 89 -60.35 38.08 -5.88
CA CYS A 89 -59.23 39.01 -5.97
C CYS A 89 -57.94 38.25 -5.66
N PHE A 90 -56.97 38.28 -6.57
CA PHE A 90 -55.63 37.75 -6.36
C PHE A 90 -54.67 38.88 -6.03
N LEU A 91 -53.99 38.78 -4.89
CA LEU A 91 -53.05 39.80 -4.41
C LEU A 91 -51.58 39.37 -4.50
N GLY A 92 -51.29 38.18 -5.02
CA GLY A 92 -49.92 37.66 -5.09
C GLY A 92 -49.38 37.20 -3.73
N ASN A 93 -48.06 37.04 -3.65
CA ASN A 93 -47.39 36.69 -2.41
C ASN A 93 -47.24 37.94 -1.54
N ILE A 94 -48.02 37.98 -0.45
CA ILE A 94 -47.84 38.97 0.60
C ILE A 94 -47.12 38.26 1.75
N LYS A 95 -45.83 38.57 1.95
CA LYS A 95 -44.99 37.96 3.00
C LYS A 95 -45.43 38.32 4.43
N ILE A 96 -46.26 39.35 4.56
CA ILE A 96 -46.74 39.90 5.82
C ILE A 96 -48.24 39.60 6.01
N ALA A 97 -48.70 39.67 7.25
CA ALA A 97 -50.12 39.57 7.56
C ALA A 97 -50.91 40.70 6.89
N SER A 98 -52.10 40.36 6.38
CA SER A 98 -52.97 41.30 5.69
C SER A 98 -54.43 41.11 6.10
N GLU A 99 -55.19 42.20 6.18
CA GLU A 99 -56.66 42.15 6.25
C GLU A 99 -57.24 42.78 5.00
N PHE A 100 -58.33 42.19 4.52
CA PHE A 100 -59.02 42.60 3.30
C PHE A 100 -60.40 43.15 3.64
N TYR A 101 -60.64 44.38 3.21
CA TYR A 101 -61.91 45.07 3.35
C TYR A 101 -62.46 45.45 1.96
N LEU A 102 -63.77 45.27 1.77
CA LEU A 102 -64.49 45.64 0.55
C LEU A 102 -65.59 46.64 0.92
N ASN A 103 -65.56 47.83 0.31
CA ASN A 103 -66.51 48.91 0.58
C ASN A 103 -66.69 49.19 2.09
N GLY A 104 -65.59 49.09 2.87
CA GLY A 104 -65.58 49.28 4.32
C GLY A 104 -65.95 48.03 5.16
N ASN A 105 -66.42 46.94 4.56
CA ASN A 105 -66.76 45.70 5.26
C ASN A 105 -65.56 44.75 5.31
N TYR A 106 -65.31 44.14 6.47
CA TYR A 106 -64.28 43.11 6.63
C TYR A 106 -64.68 41.81 5.92
N ILE A 107 -63.80 41.29 5.06
CA ILE A 107 -64.01 40.02 4.33
C ILE A 107 -63.20 38.89 4.94
N GLY A 108 -61.94 39.16 5.31
CA GLY A 108 -61.05 38.16 5.87
C GLY A 108 -59.63 38.68 6.08
N SER A 109 -58.80 37.85 6.70
CA SER A 109 -57.38 38.13 6.93
C SER A 109 -56.52 36.92 6.57
N THR A 110 -55.24 37.20 6.28
CA THR A 110 -54.19 36.19 6.17
C THR A 110 -53.08 36.51 7.18
N GLY A 111 -52.67 35.50 7.95
CA GLY A 111 -51.65 35.62 8.99
C GLY A 111 -52.14 36.29 10.27
N PHE A 112 -51.19 36.61 11.14
CA PHE A 112 -51.38 37.22 12.44
C PHE A 112 -50.66 38.56 12.50
N PHE A 113 -51.37 39.61 12.91
CA PHE A 113 -50.81 40.93 13.19
C PHE A 113 -49.83 40.86 14.40
N PRO A 114 -49.05 41.92 14.70
CA PRO A 114 -47.92 41.84 15.63
C PRO A 114 -48.17 41.04 16.91
N PRO A 115 -47.23 40.18 17.34
CA PRO A 115 -45.82 40.14 16.90
C PRO A 115 -45.49 39.22 15.71
N TYR A 116 -46.44 38.42 15.19
CA TYR A 116 -46.17 37.36 14.19
C TYR A 116 -46.49 37.78 12.74
N ILE A 117 -46.10 38.99 12.37
CA ILE A 117 -46.44 39.61 11.08
C ILE A 117 -45.98 38.81 9.85
N PHE A 118 -44.97 37.94 9.93
CA PHE A 118 -44.49 37.11 8.81
C PHE A 118 -45.13 35.71 8.73
N SER A 119 -46.18 35.48 9.51
CA SER A 119 -46.87 34.17 9.61
C SER A 119 -47.50 33.67 8.31
N THR A 120 -47.71 34.53 7.32
CA THR A 120 -48.19 34.10 5.98
C THR A 120 -47.10 33.40 5.17
N GLY A 121 -45.82 33.64 5.47
CA GLY A 121 -44.69 33.00 4.81
C GLY A 121 -44.67 33.22 3.29
N GLY A 122 -45.27 34.29 2.79
CA GLY A 122 -45.34 34.56 1.35
C GLY A 122 -46.19 33.54 0.58
N ARG A 123 -47.18 32.90 1.21
CA ARG A 123 -48.27 32.24 0.48
C ARG A 123 -48.97 33.24 -0.42
N SER A 124 -49.45 32.75 -1.56
CA SER A 124 -50.34 33.53 -2.39
C SER A 124 -51.60 33.85 -1.59
N THR A 125 -52.02 35.11 -1.65
CA THR A 125 -53.17 35.61 -0.92
C THR A 125 -54.26 35.95 -1.92
N SER A 126 -55.45 35.40 -1.69
CA SER A 126 -56.60 35.65 -2.53
C SER A 126 -57.89 35.65 -1.72
N TYR A 127 -58.82 36.56 -2.05
CA TYR A 127 -60.07 36.76 -1.31
C TYR A 127 -61.26 36.68 -2.25
N ILE A 128 -62.33 36.01 -1.82
CA ILE A 128 -63.60 35.96 -2.58
C ILE A 128 -64.27 37.33 -2.47
N ILE A 129 -64.81 37.83 -3.57
CA ILE A 129 -65.56 39.10 -3.61
C ILE A 129 -67.06 38.76 -3.55
N PRO A 130 -67.75 39.00 -2.42
CA PRO A 130 -69.18 38.73 -2.31
C PRO A 130 -69.97 39.76 -3.12
N TYR A 131 -70.77 39.29 -4.09
CA TYR A 131 -71.55 40.19 -4.95
C TYR A 131 -72.52 41.09 -4.17
N VAL A 132 -73.03 40.61 -3.03
CA VAL A 132 -73.95 41.32 -2.13
C VAL A 132 -73.35 42.62 -1.56
N LEU A 133 -72.03 42.69 -1.44
CA LEU A 133 -71.32 43.85 -0.88
C LEU A 133 -70.79 44.79 -1.98
N CYS A 134 -71.08 44.51 -3.26
CA CYS A 134 -70.61 45.32 -4.39
C CYS A 134 -71.63 46.41 -4.78
N ASN A 135 -71.16 47.62 -5.02
CA ASN A 135 -71.92 48.72 -5.61
C ASN A 135 -71.98 48.58 -7.15
N GLU A 136 -73.03 49.12 -7.77
CA GLU A 136 -73.26 49.02 -9.22
C GLU A 136 -72.21 49.76 -10.07
N TYR A 137 -71.66 50.87 -9.56
CA TYR A 137 -70.77 51.75 -10.34
C TYR A 137 -69.30 51.62 -9.93
N GLN A 138 -68.98 51.80 -8.64
CA GLN A 138 -67.61 51.85 -8.16
C GLN A 138 -67.46 51.12 -6.82
N ASN A 139 -66.48 50.23 -6.77
CA ASN A 139 -66.14 49.42 -5.61
C ASN A 139 -64.74 49.78 -5.11
N GLU A 140 -64.55 49.75 -3.79
CA GLU A 140 -63.31 50.11 -3.11
C GLU A 140 -62.76 48.90 -2.35
N ILE A 141 -61.46 48.65 -2.53
CA ILE A 141 -60.71 47.63 -1.80
C ILE A 141 -59.76 48.35 -0.86
N ILE A 142 -59.76 47.96 0.42
CA ILE A 142 -58.81 48.44 1.42
C ILE A 142 -58.04 47.23 1.96
N LEU A 143 -56.71 47.28 1.86
CA LEU A 143 -55.80 46.29 2.43
C LEU A 143 -55.08 46.89 3.63
N HIS A 144 -55.26 46.30 4.80
CA HIS A 144 -54.49 46.65 5.99
C HIS A 144 -53.29 45.73 6.07
N ILE A 145 -52.08 46.28 6.10
CA ILE A 145 -50.82 45.52 6.14
C ILE A 145 -49.81 46.18 7.08
N TYR A 146 -48.93 45.38 7.68
CA TYR A 146 -47.89 45.87 8.58
C TYR A 146 -46.52 45.94 7.90
N VAL A 147 -45.95 47.14 7.80
CA VAL A 147 -44.67 47.36 7.11
C VAL A 147 -43.52 47.29 8.09
N GLU A 148 -42.72 46.22 8.02
CA GLU A 148 -41.43 46.13 8.69
C GLU A 148 -40.38 45.69 7.66
N SER A 149 -39.72 46.67 7.05
CA SER A 149 -38.62 46.51 6.08
C SER A 149 -38.92 45.84 4.72
N GLU A 150 -39.90 44.94 4.59
CA GLU A 150 -40.37 44.34 3.32
C GLU A 150 -41.91 44.34 3.24
N GLY A 151 -42.46 44.62 2.05
CA GLY A 151 -43.90 44.75 1.84
C GLY A 151 -44.25 44.99 0.37
N LYS A 152 -43.51 44.37 -0.54
CA LYS A 152 -43.73 44.54 -1.98
C LYS A 152 -44.74 43.50 -2.46
N PHE A 153 -45.60 43.89 -3.40
CA PHE A 153 -46.37 42.94 -4.19
C PHE A 153 -45.43 42.29 -5.22
N ASP A 154 -45.24 40.98 -5.11
CA ASP A 154 -44.37 40.23 -6.03
C ASP A 154 -44.93 40.17 -7.45
N ILE A 155 -46.26 40.19 -7.59
CA ILE A 155 -46.99 40.24 -8.86
C ILE A 155 -48.06 41.34 -8.80
N LYS A 156 -48.38 41.92 -9.95
CA LYS A 156 -49.49 42.88 -10.08
C LYS A 156 -50.83 42.22 -9.67
N PRO A 157 -51.54 42.76 -8.67
CA PRO A 157 -52.82 42.20 -8.24
C PRO A 157 -53.87 42.30 -9.36
N PHE A 158 -54.82 41.37 -9.38
CA PHE A 158 -55.90 41.35 -10.37
C PHE A 158 -57.16 40.68 -9.85
N ILE A 159 -58.31 40.97 -10.48
CA ILE A 159 -59.59 40.32 -10.21
C ILE A 159 -60.04 39.57 -11.45
N SER A 160 -60.53 38.35 -11.28
CA SER A 160 -61.15 37.56 -12.35
C SER A 160 -62.12 36.52 -11.77
N THR A 161 -62.60 35.61 -12.61
CA THR A 161 -63.44 34.47 -12.21
C THR A 161 -62.72 33.60 -11.18
N THR A 162 -63.48 33.04 -10.24
CA THR A 162 -62.92 32.20 -9.16
C THR A 162 -62.14 31.00 -9.72
N SER A 163 -62.62 30.38 -10.80
CA SER A 163 -61.95 29.26 -11.48
C SER A 163 -60.57 29.66 -12.02
N ARG A 164 -60.47 30.78 -12.73
CA ARG A 164 -59.20 31.26 -13.28
C ARG A 164 -58.20 31.64 -12.20
N VAL A 165 -58.66 32.34 -11.16
CA VAL A 165 -57.79 32.73 -10.05
C VAL A 165 -57.25 31.50 -9.32
N LEU A 166 -58.09 30.50 -9.04
CA LEU A 166 -57.65 29.26 -8.40
C LEU A 166 -56.63 28.48 -9.26
N THR A 167 -56.83 28.42 -10.59
CA THR A 167 -55.86 27.78 -11.50
C THR A 167 -54.54 28.54 -11.53
N PHE A 168 -54.59 29.88 -11.60
CA PHE A 168 -53.39 30.70 -11.54
C PHE A 168 -52.66 30.55 -10.20
N GLU A 169 -53.39 30.61 -9.08
CA GLU A 169 -52.88 30.44 -7.71
C GLU A 169 -52.17 29.08 -7.55
N LYS A 170 -52.79 27.97 -7.98
CA LYS A 170 -52.16 26.64 -7.93
C LYS A 170 -50.88 26.56 -8.73
N THR A 171 -50.88 27.07 -9.96
CA THR A 171 -49.69 27.06 -10.84
C THR A 171 -48.59 27.96 -10.27
N PHE A 172 -48.97 29.12 -9.76
CA PHE A 172 -48.06 30.09 -9.16
C PHE A 172 -47.42 29.55 -7.88
N ASP A 173 -48.19 28.94 -6.98
CA ASP A 173 -47.70 28.30 -5.76
C ASP A 173 -46.82 27.09 -6.08
N PHE A 174 -47.16 26.32 -7.11
CA PHE A 174 -46.35 25.18 -7.52
C PHE A 174 -44.94 25.62 -7.89
N PHE A 175 -44.79 26.65 -8.72
CA PHE A 175 -43.48 27.08 -9.20
C PHE A 175 -42.67 27.88 -8.18
N ASN A 176 -43.30 28.69 -7.34
CA ASN A 176 -42.58 29.48 -6.35
C ASN A 176 -42.28 28.74 -5.05
N SER A 177 -43.03 27.69 -4.73
CA SER A 177 -42.97 27.05 -3.42
C SER A 177 -42.84 25.53 -3.51
N LYS A 178 -43.83 24.82 -4.08
CA LYS A 178 -43.87 23.35 -4.04
C LYS A 178 -42.73 22.70 -4.82
N LEU A 179 -42.31 23.27 -5.94
CA LEU A 179 -41.19 22.76 -6.73
C LEU A 179 -39.87 22.83 -5.95
N HIS A 180 -39.61 23.95 -5.28
CA HIS A 180 -38.42 24.10 -4.42
C HIS A 180 -38.46 23.16 -3.23
N LEU A 181 -39.65 22.92 -2.67
CA LEU A 181 -39.86 21.92 -1.63
C LEU A 181 -39.52 20.50 -2.12
N ILE A 182 -40.06 20.07 -3.27
CA ILE A 182 -39.75 18.75 -3.85
C ILE A 182 -38.24 18.61 -4.07
N CYS A 183 -37.61 19.62 -4.67
CA CYS A 183 -36.17 19.61 -4.90
C CYS A 183 -35.37 19.56 -3.59
N SER A 184 -35.79 20.30 -2.55
CA SER A 184 -35.16 20.28 -1.23
C SER A 184 -35.14 18.87 -0.64
N TRP A 185 -36.26 18.15 -0.69
CA TRP A 185 -36.34 16.77 -0.21
C TRP A 185 -35.44 15.81 -1.00
N VAL A 186 -35.46 15.91 -2.34
CA VAL A 186 -34.61 15.08 -3.19
C VAL A 186 -33.12 15.33 -2.89
N MET A 187 -32.73 16.59 -2.71
CA MET A 187 -31.36 16.94 -2.32
C MET A 187 -30.98 16.42 -0.94
N MET A 188 -31.90 16.45 0.03
CA MET A 188 -31.66 15.87 1.36
C MET A 188 -31.40 14.37 1.27
N ILE A 189 -32.22 13.64 0.51
CA ILE A 189 -32.08 12.19 0.30
C ILE A 189 -30.73 11.87 -0.37
N ILE A 190 -30.38 12.61 -1.43
CA ILE A 190 -29.07 12.48 -2.09
C ILE A 190 -27.94 12.76 -1.08
N GLY A 191 -28.07 13.81 -0.27
CA GLY A 191 -27.11 14.15 0.79
C GLY A 191 -26.85 12.97 1.73
N VAL A 192 -27.91 12.42 2.32
CA VAL A 192 -27.82 11.25 3.24
C VAL A 192 -27.24 10.03 2.55
N MET A 193 -27.68 9.72 1.33
CA MET A 193 -27.15 8.61 0.55
C MET A 193 -25.63 8.71 0.35
N TYR A 194 -25.12 9.89 -0.01
CA TYR A 194 -23.68 10.09 -0.20
C TYR A 194 -22.87 10.14 1.10
N ILE A 195 -23.49 10.43 2.25
CA ILE A 195 -22.86 10.18 3.56
C ILE A 195 -22.64 8.67 3.75
N GLY A 196 -23.64 7.84 3.41
CA GLY A 196 -23.52 6.38 3.42
C GLY A 196 -22.41 5.87 2.50
N VAL A 197 -22.35 6.35 1.26
CA VAL A 197 -21.28 6.01 0.31
C VAL A 197 -19.90 6.45 0.84
N PHE A 198 -19.80 7.62 1.46
CA PHE A 198 -18.55 8.08 2.07
C PHE A 198 -18.10 7.19 3.23
N ASN A 199 -19.01 6.68 4.05
CA ASN A 199 -18.67 5.76 5.16
C ASN A 199 -18.04 4.46 4.65
N LEU A 200 -18.51 3.96 3.49
CA LEU A 200 -17.91 2.81 2.80
C LEU A 200 -16.57 3.16 2.12
N ARG A 201 -16.37 4.43 1.72
CA ARG A 201 -15.20 4.90 0.96
C ARG A 201 -14.58 6.15 1.57
N LYS A 202 -14.06 6.05 2.80
CA LYS A 202 -13.46 7.18 3.54
C LYS A 202 -12.31 7.89 2.80
N GLN A 203 -11.66 7.21 1.86
CA GLN A 203 -10.58 7.76 1.04
C GLN A 203 -11.09 8.81 0.03
N ASP A 204 -12.33 8.68 -0.45
CA ASP A 204 -12.90 9.51 -1.52
C ASP A 204 -13.70 10.70 -0.92
N LYS A 205 -12.98 11.70 -0.40
CA LYS A 205 -13.55 12.89 0.26
C LYS A 205 -14.52 13.74 -0.59
N GLN A 206 -14.52 13.53 -1.91
CA GLN A 206 -15.48 14.16 -2.83
C GLN A 206 -16.92 13.79 -2.50
N TYR A 207 -17.18 12.56 -2.05
CA TYR A 207 -18.53 12.12 -1.67
C TYR A 207 -19.07 12.85 -0.45
N LEU A 208 -18.24 13.04 0.59
CA LEU A 208 -18.62 13.83 1.76
C LEU A 208 -18.88 15.30 1.41
N SER A 209 -18.03 15.89 0.55
CA SER A 209 -18.21 17.29 0.15
C SER A 209 -19.48 17.47 -0.69
N PHE A 210 -19.77 16.54 -1.60
CA PHE A 210 -21.01 16.54 -2.37
C PHE A 210 -22.23 16.32 -1.48
N ALA A 211 -22.15 15.41 -0.51
CA ALA A 211 -23.21 15.17 0.45
C ALA A 211 -23.57 16.42 1.27
N LEU A 212 -22.56 17.06 1.88
CA LEU A 212 -22.75 18.26 2.70
C LEU A 212 -23.24 19.44 1.83
N MET A 213 -22.72 19.60 0.62
CA MET A 213 -23.24 20.57 -0.34
C MET A 213 -24.74 20.38 -0.58
N ASN A 214 -25.20 19.13 -0.75
CA ASN A 214 -26.60 18.79 -0.96
C ASN A 214 -27.47 19.06 0.28
N VAL A 215 -27.01 18.67 1.48
CA VAL A 215 -27.71 18.94 2.75
C VAL A 215 -27.89 20.44 2.97
N PHE A 216 -26.82 21.24 2.85
CA PHE A 216 -26.92 22.68 3.05
C PHE A 216 -27.70 23.40 1.94
N SER A 217 -27.62 22.91 0.69
CA SER A 217 -28.48 23.43 -0.39
C SER A 217 -29.96 23.11 -0.16
N SER A 218 -30.27 21.92 0.36
CA SER A 218 -31.63 21.52 0.74
C SER A 218 -32.18 22.45 1.82
N LEU A 219 -31.39 22.71 2.87
CA LEU A 219 -31.73 23.67 3.92
C LEU A 219 -31.92 25.09 3.36
N PHE A 220 -31.07 25.53 2.45
CA PHE A 220 -31.24 26.82 1.78
C PHE A 220 -32.57 26.90 1.01
N MET A 221 -32.95 25.84 0.29
CA MET A 221 -34.21 25.79 -0.47
C MET A 221 -35.44 25.91 0.44
N VAL A 222 -35.36 25.48 1.69
CA VAL A 222 -36.46 25.68 2.66
C VAL A 222 -36.79 27.17 2.80
N SER A 223 -35.78 28.05 2.77
CA SER A 223 -35.98 29.52 2.83
C SER A 223 -36.84 30.08 1.69
N LEU A 224 -36.94 29.36 0.57
CA LEU A 224 -37.72 29.76 -0.60
C LEU A 224 -39.17 29.24 -0.56
N CYS A 225 -39.50 28.28 0.30
CA CYS A 225 -40.84 27.67 0.40
C CYS A 225 -41.46 27.79 1.80
N ILE A 226 -41.12 28.85 2.54
CA ILE A 226 -41.58 29.11 3.91
C ILE A 226 -43.11 29.09 4.05
N GLY A 227 -43.85 29.47 3.00
CA GLY A 227 -45.29 29.38 2.95
C GLY A 227 -45.83 27.96 3.19
N GLU A 228 -45.12 26.88 2.83
CA GLU A 228 -45.62 25.52 3.08
C GLU A 228 -45.54 25.10 4.55
N TYR A 229 -44.79 25.83 5.38
CA TYR A 229 -44.47 25.46 6.76
C TYR A 229 -44.98 26.46 7.83
N PRO A 230 -46.30 26.69 7.93
CA PRO A 230 -46.86 27.65 8.88
C PRO A 230 -46.62 27.26 10.34
N VAL A 231 -46.34 25.99 10.61
CA VAL A 231 -46.05 25.42 11.95
C VAL A 231 -44.79 26.03 12.58
N ILE A 232 -43.82 26.49 11.78
CA ILE A 232 -42.56 27.05 12.28
C ILE A 232 -42.81 28.23 13.22
N TYR A 233 -43.79 29.09 12.90
CA TYR A 233 -44.13 30.25 13.72
C TYR A 233 -44.97 29.90 14.94
N GLN A 234 -45.72 28.80 14.89
CA GLN A 234 -46.48 28.27 16.02
C GLN A 234 -45.55 27.66 17.08
N ALA A 235 -44.36 27.21 16.68
CA ALA A 235 -43.33 26.63 17.55
C ALA A 235 -42.40 27.68 18.22
N GLY A 236 -42.72 28.98 18.12
CA GLY A 236 -41.94 30.06 18.75
C GLY A 236 -40.67 30.48 18.00
N PHE A 237 -40.44 30.02 16.76
CA PHE A 237 -39.32 30.49 15.95
C PHE A 237 -39.58 31.92 15.42
N SER A 238 -38.64 32.83 15.65
CA SER A 238 -38.68 34.16 15.03
C SER A 238 -38.32 34.07 13.54
N TYR A 239 -38.97 34.88 12.71
CA TYR A 239 -38.67 34.97 11.27
C TYR A 239 -37.20 35.33 11.02
N LEU A 240 -36.63 36.19 11.86
CA LEU A 240 -35.21 36.56 11.80
C LEU A 240 -34.29 35.36 12.03
N LEU A 241 -34.57 34.52 13.04
CA LEU A 241 -33.76 33.31 13.28
C LEU A 241 -33.84 32.32 12.11
N TYR A 242 -35.04 32.18 11.53
CA TYR A 242 -35.23 31.36 10.34
C TYR A 242 -34.37 31.85 9.15
N GLU A 243 -34.43 33.14 8.82
CA GLU A 243 -33.64 33.73 7.72
C GLU A 243 -32.12 33.60 7.97
N LYS A 244 -31.67 33.76 9.22
CA LYS A 244 -30.27 33.53 9.62
C LYS A 244 -29.80 32.12 9.30
N LEU A 245 -30.57 31.11 9.69
CA LEU A 245 -30.18 29.70 9.56
C LEU A 245 -30.25 29.22 8.09
N PHE A 246 -31.40 29.41 7.44
CA PHE A 246 -31.67 28.80 6.14
C PHE A 246 -31.18 29.67 4.98
N ARG A 247 -31.45 30.98 4.98
CA ARG A 247 -30.99 31.86 3.89
C ARG A 247 -29.54 32.30 4.06
N GLY A 248 -29.14 32.61 5.29
CA GLY A 248 -27.78 33.03 5.63
C GLY A 248 -26.79 31.87 5.66
N ILE A 249 -26.77 31.11 6.75
CA ILE A 249 -25.73 30.10 7.00
C ILE A 249 -25.74 28.98 5.97
N ALA A 250 -26.90 28.42 5.63
CA ALA A 250 -26.95 27.28 4.73
C ALA A 250 -26.49 27.62 3.30
N SER A 251 -26.76 28.83 2.80
CA SER A 251 -26.26 29.26 1.47
C SER A 251 -24.74 29.38 1.44
N ILE A 252 -24.15 29.95 2.49
CA ILE A 252 -22.70 30.13 2.64
C ILE A 252 -22.01 28.77 2.75
N LEU A 253 -22.52 27.87 3.61
CA LEU A 253 -21.95 26.53 3.78
C LEU A 253 -22.08 25.69 2.50
N SER A 254 -23.22 25.78 1.80
CA SER A 254 -23.38 25.11 0.50
C SER A 254 -22.29 25.52 -0.48
N SER A 255 -22.00 26.82 -0.60
CA SER A 255 -20.94 27.32 -1.48
C SER A 255 -19.54 26.80 -1.09
N TYR A 256 -19.23 26.74 0.20
CA TYR A 256 -17.97 26.20 0.70
C TYR A 256 -17.79 24.72 0.35
N PHE A 257 -18.87 23.93 0.48
CA PHE A 257 -18.84 22.51 0.15
C PHE A 257 -18.82 22.27 -1.36
N ALA A 258 -19.43 23.14 -2.17
CA ALA A 258 -19.31 23.10 -3.63
C ALA A 258 -17.86 23.28 -4.09
N VAL A 259 -17.14 24.25 -3.53
CA VAL A 259 -15.71 24.44 -3.81
C VAL A 259 -14.86 23.28 -3.30
N SER A 260 -15.18 22.76 -2.10
CA SER A 260 -14.50 21.57 -1.55
C SER A 260 -14.74 20.33 -2.41
N PHE A 261 -15.93 20.16 -2.96
CA PHE A 261 -16.28 19.10 -3.91
C PHE A 261 -15.43 19.21 -5.17
N MET A 262 -15.41 20.37 -5.83
CA MET A 262 -14.60 20.60 -7.04
C MET A 262 -13.12 20.29 -6.81
N LYS A 263 -12.56 20.78 -5.70
CA LYS A 263 -11.17 20.50 -5.30
C LYS A 263 -10.92 19.01 -5.13
N ASN A 264 -11.75 18.33 -4.33
CA ASN A 264 -11.58 16.91 -4.03
C ASN A 264 -11.77 16.04 -5.29
N TYR A 265 -12.70 16.43 -6.16
CA TYR A 265 -12.97 15.76 -7.44
C TYR A 265 -11.78 15.85 -8.42
N LEU A 266 -11.17 17.04 -8.51
CA LEU A 266 -9.95 17.27 -9.30
C LEU A 266 -8.67 16.74 -8.63
N LYS A 267 -8.74 16.32 -7.36
CA LYS A 267 -7.57 16.03 -6.51
C LYS A 267 -6.55 17.19 -6.51
N ALA A 268 -7.05 18.42 -6.54
CA ALA A 268 -6.22 19.61 -6.55
C ALA A 268 -5.51 19.80 -5.19
N LYS A 269 -4.23 20.20 -5.23
CA LYS A 269 -3.47 20.53 -4.02
C LYS A 269 -3.94 21.89 -3.48
N GLU A 270 -4.19 21.96 -2.18
CA GLU A 270 -4.54 23.19 -1.45
C GLU A 270 -3.52 23.34 -0.32
N SER A 271 -2.86 24.49 -0.22
CA SER A 271 -1.97 24.76 0.91
C SER A 271 -2.78 24.98 2.19
N LEU A 272 -2.16 24.71 3.33
CA LEU A 272 -2.82 24.88 4.63
C LEU A 272 -3.32 26.32 4.83
N SER A 273 -2.53 27.33 4.43
CA SER A 273 -2.89 28.74 4.53
C SER A 273 -4.15 29.08 3.74
N TRP A 274 -4.28 28.57 2.51
CA TRP A 274 -5.48 28.76 1.69
C TRP A 274 -6.71 28.07 2.29
N LYS A 275 -6.53 26.89 2.89
CA LYS A 275 -7.62 26.19 3.59
C LYS A 275 -8.10 27.00 4.80
N ILE A 276 -7.18 27.52 5.61
CA ILE A 276 -7.51 28.37 6.78
C ILE A 276 -8.23 29.64 6.31
N PHE A 277 -7.70 30.31 5.28
CA PHE A 277 -8.30 31.51 4.71
C PHE A 277 -9.73 31.25 4.23
N ARG A 278 -9.94 30.20 3.43
CA ARG A 278 -11.26 29.83 2.90
C ARG A 278 -12.26 29.49 4.01
N SER A 279 -11.81 28.79 5.05
CA SER A 279 -12.63 28.52 6.23
C SER A 279 -12.95 29.79 7.02
N ALA A 280 -12.00 30.70 7.19
CA ALA A 280 -12.19 31.97 7.90
C ALA A 280 -13.20 32.89 7.19
N ILE A 281 -13.10 33.06 5.86
CA ILE A 281 -14.05 33.86 5.08
C ILE A 281 -15.45 33.24 5.02
N THR A 282 -15.60 31.97 5.38
CA THR A 282 -16.90 31.28 5.48
C THR A 282 -17.49 31.42 6.88
N ILE A 283 -16.69 31.15 7.92
CA ILE A 283 -17.14 31.14 9.33
C ILE A 283 -17.39 32.56 9.84
N GLY A 284 -16.54 33.52 9.48
CA GLY A 284 -16.66 34.92 9.93
C GLY A 284 -18.03 35.54 9.61
N PRO A 285 -18.48 35.55 8.34
CA PRO A 285 -19.80 36.07 7.99
C PRO A 285 -20.96 35.30 8.65
N CYS A 286 -20.85 33.96 8.81
CA CYS A 286 -21.86 33.17 9.52
C CYS A 286 -22.01 33.63 10.99
N PHE A 287 -20.90 33.97 11.65
CA PHE A 287 -20.92 34.53 13.00
C PHE A 287 -21.70 35.85 13.03
N PHE A 288 -21.35 36.82 12.17
CA PHE A 288 -22.06 38.10 12.12
C PHE A 288 -23.55 37.97 11.78
N ILE A 289 -23.91 37.05 10.89
CA ILE A 289 -25.32 36.74 10.59
C ILE A 289 -26.05 36.27 11.86
N MET A 290 -25.45 35.38 12.66
CA MET A 290 -26.08 34.90 13.90
C MET A 290 -26.33 36.01 14.92
N PHE A 291 -25.43 36.98 15.03
CA PHE A 291 -25.52 38.10 15.97
C PHE A 291 -26.39 39.27 15.50
N SER A 292 -26.98 39.22 14.30
CA SER A 292 -27.87 40.29 13.82
C SER A 292 -29.15 40.40 14.66
N ASN A 293 -29.46 41.57 15.20
CA ASN A 293 -30.66 41.76 16.04
C ASN A 293 -31.88 42.25 15.24
N THR A 294 -31.65 42.84 14.07
CA THR A 294 -32.70 43.34 13.18
C THR A 294 -32.60 42.72 11.78
N MET A 295 -33.73 42.70 11.05
CA MET A 295 -33.76 42.29 9.63
C MET A 295 -32.83 43.15 8.77
N ARG A 296 -32.64 44.42 9.12
CA ARG A 296 -31.72 45.33 8.42
C ARG A 296 -30.27 44.86 8.57
N ASP A 297 -29.85 44.58 9.80
CA ASP A 297 -28.48 44.12 10.07
C ASP A 297 -28.22 42.77 9.39
N PHE A 298 -29.21 41.88 9.42
CA PHE A 298 -29.17 40.61 8.71
C PHE A 298 -28.87 40.80 7.22
N PHE A 299 -29.59 41.69 6.51
CA PHE A 299 -29.35 41.92 5.08
C PHE A 299 -27.97 42.56 4.78
N VAL A 300 -27.47 43.42 5.67
CA VAL A 300 -26.12 44.00 5.54
C VAL A 300 -25.06 42.90 5.67
N TYR A 301 -25.14 42.06 6.70
CA TYR A 301 -24.20 40.95 6.88
C TYR A 301 -24.35 39.87 5.80
N LEU A 302 -25.56 39.63 5.30
CA LEU A 302 -25.80 38.74 4.17
C LEU A 302 -25.11 39.25 2.91
N GLY A 303 -25.10 40.57 2.65
CA GLY A 303 -24.37 41.18 1.55
C GLY A 303 -22.85 40.94 1.66
N ILE A 304 -22.28 41.14 2.85
CA ILE A 304 -20.86 40.85 3.13
C ILE A 304 -20.57 39.36 2.93
N ALA A 305 -21.47 38.48 3.39
CA ALA A 305 -21.34 37.05 3.21
C ALA A 305 -21.33 36.64 1.74
N TYR A 306 -22.21 37.19 0.91
CA TYR A 306 -22.21 36.92 -0.52
C TYR A 306 -20.97 37.45 -1.24
N PHE A 307 -20.37 38.54 -0.77
CA PHE A 307 -19.06 38.97 -1.25
C PHE A 307 -17.98 37.91 -0.92
N ALA A 308 -18.01 37.33 0.28
CA ALA A 308 -17.11 36.23 0.64
C ALA A 308 -17.36 34.96 -0.20
N VAL A 309 -18.62 34.64 -0.54
CA VAL A 309 -18.97 33.57 -1.49
C VAL A 309 -18.37 33.85 -2.87
N ALA A 310 -18.42 35.10 -3.36
CA ALA A 310 -17.83 35.47 -4.64
C ALA A 310 -16.31 35.22 -4.66
N ILE A 311 -15.59 35.53 -3.58
CA ILE A 311 -14.16 35.21 -3.43
C ILE A 311 -13.92 33.70 -3.55
N GLN A 312 -14.78 32.87 -2.94
CA GLN A 312 -14.68 31.40 -3.05
C GLN A 312 -14.90 30.90 -4.48
N MET A 313 -15.83 31.52 -5.22
CA MET A 313 -16.09 31.17 -6.61
C MET A 313 -14.94 31.59 -7.54
N ILE A 314 -14.32 32.75 -7.31
CA ILE A 314 -13.11 33.16 -8.03
C ILE A 314 -12.00 32.13 -7.81
N TYR A 315 -11.79 31.69 -6.57
CA TYR A 315 -10.83 30.64 -6.27
C TYR A 315 -11.14 29.33 -7.01
N ALA A 316 -12.41 28.93 -7.07
CA ALA A 316 -12.83 27.76 -7.85
C ALA A 316 -12.49 27.91 -9.35
N CYS A 317 -12.74 29.08 -9.95
CA CYS A 317 -12.38 29.36 -11.34
C CYS A 317 -10.87 29.26 -11.57
N ILE A 318 -10.05 29.83 -10.69
CA ILE A 318 -8.58 29.73 -10.75
C ILE A 318 -8.14 28.26 -10.66
N MET A 319 -8.71 27.48 -9.74
CA MET A 319 -8.40 26.05 -9.60
C MET A 319 -8.74 25.25 -10.86
N ILE A 320 -9.90 25.50 -11.45
CA ILE A 320 -10.36 24.85 -12.70
C ILE A 320 -9.38 25.16 -13.83
N PHE A 321 -9.02 26.44 -14.00
CA PHE A 321 -8.09 26.88 -15.03
C PHE A 321 -6.68 26.28 -14.85
N ALA A 322 -6.17 26.28 -13.62
CA ALA A 322 -4.86 25.69 -13.29
C ALA A 322 -4.78 24.18 -13.58
N ASN A 323 -5.89 23.46 -13.50
CA ASN A 323 -5.95 22.01 -13.76
C ASN A 323 -6.32 21.64 -15.20
N LEU A 324 -6.60 22.62 -16.06
CA LEU A 324 -7.10 22.40 -17.42
C LEU A 324 -6.09 21.64 -18.31
N ARG A 325 -4.79 21.88 -18.11
CA ARG A 325 -3.71 21.14 -18.82
C ARG A 325 -3.47 19.73 -18.27
N LYS A 326 -3.59 19.52 -16.95
CA LYS A 326 -3.24 18.24 -16.29
C LYS A 326 -4.39 17.24 -16.28
N ASN A 327 -5.62 17.71 -16.10
CA ASN A 327 -6.82 16.90 -15.90
C ASN A 327 -7.97 17.31 -16.83
N LYS A 328 -7.67 17.56 -18.12
CA LYS A 328 -8.60 18.13 -19.11
C LYS A 328 -9.98 17.49 -19.10
N ARG A 329 -10.05 16.15 -19.07
CA ARG A 329 -11.32 15.41 -19.06
C ARG A 329 -12.18 15.72 -17.82
N LYS A 330 -11.61 15.59 -16.63
CA LYS A 330 -12.32 15.88 -15.36
C LYS A 330 -12.76 17.34 -15.26
N VAL A 331 -11.95 18.26 -15.78
CA VAL A 331 -12.27 19.69 -15.82
C VAL A 331 -13.46 19.96 -16.75
N LEU A 332 -13.48 19.36 -17.94
CA LEU A 332 -14.62 19.46 -18.86
C LEU A 332 -15.90 18.85 -18.26
N GLU A 333 -15.79 17.72 -17.55
CA GLU A 333 -16.93 17.11 -16.86
C GLU A 333 -17.48 18.03 -15.74
N LEU A 334 -16.62 18.70 -14.95
CA LEU A 334 -17.05 19.72 -13.98
C LEU A 334 -17.73 20.92 -14.65
N LEU A 335 -17.14 21.46 -15.72
CA LEU A 335 -17.72 22.60 -16.45
C LEU A 335 -19.08 22.25 -17.05
N ALA A 336 -19.23 21.03 -17.59
CA ALA A 336 -20.52 20.53 -18.06
C ALA A 336 -21.54 20.42 -16.91
N GLY A 337 -21.13 19.94 -15.73
CA GLY A 337 -22.00 19.84 -14.56
C GLY A 337 -22.49 21.19 -14.01
N PHE A 338 -21.65 22.22 -14.01
CA PHE A 338 -22.03 23.58 -13.58
C PHE A 338 -22.65 24.45 -14.69
N SER A 339 -22.67 23.97 -15.94
CA SER A 339 -23.25 24.71 -17.07
C SER A 339 -24.73 25.12 -16.88
N PRO A 340 -25.62 24.34 -16.22
CA PRO A 340 -27.00 24.76 -15.97
C PRO A 340 -27.09 26.01 -15.07
N VAL A 341 -26.22 26.11 -14.05
CA VAL A 341 -26.14 27.30 -13.19
C VAL A 341 -25.68 28.51 -14.00
N ILE A 342 -24.61 28.37 -14.79
CA ILE A 342 -24.10 29.47 -15.63
C ILE A 342 -25.18 29.94 -16.61
N LEU A 343 -25.85 29.00 -17.28
CA LEU A 343 -26.94 29.30 -18.20
C LEU A 343 -28.11 29.99 -17.49
N SER A 344 -28.49 29.53 -16.30
CA SER A 344 -29.57 30.15 -15.52
C SER A 344 -29.27 31.60 -15.17
N VAL A 345 -28.03 31.92 -14.79
CA VAL A 345 -27.59 33.28 -14.48
C VAL A 345 -27.62 34.16 -15.73
N LEU A 346 -27.15 33.65 -16.87
CA LEU A 346 -27.15 34.39 -18.15
C LEU A 346 -28.56 34.71 -18.63
N VAL A 347 -29.45 33.71 -18.64
CA VAL A 347 -30.85 33.91 -19.04
C VAL A 347 -31.53 34.91 -18.12
N THR A 348 -31.22 34.89 -16.82
CA THR A 348 -31.72 35.88 -15.87
C THR A 348 -31.25 37.28 -16.19
N ALA A 349 -29.96 37.46 -16.48
CA ALA A 349 -29.42 38.76 -16.86
C ALA A 349 -30.09 39.29 -18.13
N ILE A 350 -30.32 38.43 -19.12
CA ILE A 350 -31.02 38.79 -20.37
C ILE A 350 -32.47 39.18 -20.11
N ILE A 351 -33.21 38.40 -19.31
CA ILE A 351 -34.61 38.71 -18.96
C ILE A 351 -34.69 40.05 -18.22
N TYR A 352 -33.78 40.29 -17.26
CA TYR A 352 -33.74 41.54 -16.50
C TYR A 352 -33.48 42.76 -17.41
N LEU A 353 -32.63 42.60 -18.43
CA LEU A 353 -32.35 43.63 -19.43
C LEU A 353 -33.50 43.83 -20.43
N ALA A 354 -34.26 42.77 -20.75
CA ALA A 354 -35.30 42.78 -21.79
C ALA A 354 -36.74 43.05 -21.26
N SER A 355 -37.02 42.81 -19.98
CA SER A 355 -38.37 42.96 -19.40
C SER A 355 -38.30 43.15 -17.88
N SER A 356 -39.00 44.15 -17.35
CA SER A 356 -38.81 44.57 -15.96
C SER A 356 -39.41 43.64 -14.89
N LYS A 357 -40.18 42.58 -15.21
CA LYS A 357 -40.98 41.85 -14.20
C LYS A 357 -41.29 40.37 -14.47
N ILE A 358 -40.38 39.59 -15.08
CA ILE A 358 -40.51 38.11 -15.06
C ILE A 358 -39.42 37.56 -14.15
N TYR A 359 -39.76 37.22 -12.91
CA TYR A 359 -38.84 36.63 -11.94
C TYR A 359 -39.15 35.15 -11.69
N SER A 360 -38.06 34.42 -11.42
CA SER A 360 -37.90 33.24 -10.52
C SER A 360 -37.73 31.85 -11.13
N LEU A 361 -38.46 31.45 -12.18
CA LEU A 361 -38.45 30.02 -12.58
C LEU A 361 -37.06 29.53 -13.07
N ILE A 362 -36.39 30.32 -13.90
CA ILE A 362 -35.11 29.94 -14.51
C ILE A 362 -33.94 30.10 -13.53
N ILE A 363 -34.00 31.11 -12.65
CA ILE A 363 -32.98 31.44 -11.64
C ILE A 363 -32.79 30.26 -10.69
N VAL A 364 -33.91 29.69 -10.23
CA VAL A 364 -33.85 28.73 -9.13
C VAL A 364 -33.49 27.35 -9.65
N LEU A 365 -33.93 26.95 -10.85
CA LEU A 365 -33.77 25.60 -11.42
C LEU A 365 -32.34 25.20 -11.83
N GLY A 366 -31.46 26.17 -12.11
CA GLY A 366 -30.09 25.88 -12.55
C GLY A 366 -29.29 25.06 -11.53
N TRP A 367 -29.44 25.39 -10.24
CA TRP A 367 -28.71 24.73 -9.16
C TRP A 367 -29.11 23.26 -8.96
N GLN A 368 -30.39 22.93 -9.05
CA GLN A 368 -30.91 21.57 -8.90
C GLN A 368 -30.49 20.71 -10.08
N VAL A 369 -30.56 21.23 -11.30
CA VAL A 369 -30.09 20.48 -12.48
C VAL A 369 -28.61 20.13 -12.36
N THR A 370 -27.77 21.07 -11.88
CA THR A 370 -26.35 20.80 -11.61
C THR A 370 -26.15 19.65 -10.63
N VAL A 371 -26.94 19.58 -9.56
CA VAL A 371 -26.88 18.49 -8.59
C VAL A 371 -27.23 17.14 -9.23
N PHE A 372 -28.28 17.08 -10.05
CA PHE A 372 -28.66 15.84 -10.74
C PHE A 372 -27.60 15.37 -11.74
N VAL A 373 -26.93 16.29 -12.44
CA VAL A 373 -25.82 15.95 -13.34
C VAL A 373 -24.65 15.35 -12.54
N PHE A 374 -24.28 15.95 -11.41
CA PHE A 374 -23.20 15.43 -10.58
C PHE A 374 -23.54 14.12 -9.87
N LEU A 375 -24.81 13.91 -9.49
CA LEU A 375 -25.32 12.62 -9.00
C LEU A 375 -25.04 11.51 -10.03
N GLY A 376 -25.54 11.67 -11.26
CA GLY A 376 -25.36 10.67 -12.32
C GLY A 376 -23.88 10.40 -12.63
N MET A 377 -23.08 11.47 -12.68
CA MET A 377 -21.63 11.39 -12.92
C MET A 377 -20.88 10.63 -11.81
N LEU A 378 -21.21 10.87 -10.55
CA LEU A 378 -20.59 10.18 -9.41
C LEU A 378 -21.03 8.71 -9.31
N ILE A 379 -22.29 8.40 -9.66
CA ILE A 379 -22.77 7.02 -9.79
C ILE A 379 -21.98 6.29 -10.89
N GLY A 380 -21.85 6.89 -12.07
CA GLY A 380 -21.08 6.31 -13.18
C GLY A 380 -19.61 6.07 -12.81
N PHE A 381 -18.99 7.03 -12.11
CA PHE A 381 -17.64 6.86 -11.57
C PHE A 381 -17.56 5.72 -10.56
N PHE A 382 -18.52 5.61 -9.65
CA PHE A 382 -18.58 4.53 -8.65
C PHE A 382 -18.67 3.16 -9.30
N VAL A 383 -19.62 2.96 -10.23
CA VAL A 383 -19.79 1.71 -10.97
C VAL A 383 -18.52 1.33 -11.72
N SER A 384 -17.88 2.30 -12.40
CA SER A 384 -16.62 2.04 -13.10
C SER A 384 -15.48 1.63 -12.18
N GLN A 385 -15.44 2.12 -10.94
CA GLN A 385 -14.42 1.71 -9.97
C GLN A 385 -14.68 0.30 -9.44
N CYS A 386 -15.94 -0.05 -9.13
CA CYS A 386 -16.30 -1.41 -8.71
C CYS A 386 -15.89 -2.44 -9.76
N ASN A 387 -16.27 -2.24 -11.02
CA ASN A 387 -15.89 -3.14 -12.11
C ASN A 387 -14.37 -3.29 -12.26
N ARG A 388 -13.60 -2.22 -12.00
CA ARG A 388 -12.13 -2.28 -12.07
C ARG A 388 -11.53 -3.06 -10.91
N VAL A 389 -12.09 -2.96 -9.72
CA VAL A 389 -11.67 -3.75 -8.55
C VAL A 389 -11.96 -5.23 -8.79
N ASP A 390 -13.15 -5.58 -9.26
CA ASP A 390 -13.52 -6.97 -9.55
C ASP A 390 -12.63 -7.58 -10.63
N PHE A 391 -12.30 -6.80 -11.67
CA PHE A 391 -11.35 -7.22 -12.70
C PHE A 391 -9.93 -7.44 -12.16
N LEU A 392 -9.47 -6.61 -11.21
CA LEU A 392 -8.16 -6.78 -10.59
C LEU A 392 -8.12 -8.00 -9.67
N ASN A 393 -9.16 -8.19 -8.85
CA ASN A 393 -9.26 -9.33 -7.94
C ASN A 393 -9.26 -10.66 -8.69
N SER A 394 -10.08 -10.79 -9.75
CA SER A 394 -10.16 -12.03 -10.53
C SER A 394 -8.84 -12.36 -11.26
N ASN A 395 -8.08 -11.36 -11.72
CA ASN A 395 -6.76 -11.60 -12.29
C ASN A 395 -5.71 -11.96 -11.24
N LEU A 396 -5.79 -11.36 -10.06
CA LEU A 396 -4.86 -11.67 -8.97
C LEU A 396 -5.06 -13.10 -8.47
N GLU A 397 -6.31 -13.54 -8.31
CA GLU A 397 -6.64 -14.92 -7.92
C GLU A 397 -6.05 -15.93 -8.91
N LYS A 398 -6.21 -15.71 -10.22
CA LYS A 398 -5.60 -16.55 -11.26
C LYS A 398 -4.07 -16.58 -11.18
N LEU A 399 -3.44 -15.42 -10.95
CA LEU A 399 -1.99 -15.35 -10.85
C LEU A 399 -1.47 -16.10 -9.61
N VAL A 400 -2.15 -15.95 -8.47
CA VAL A 400 -1.82 -16.67 -7.23
C VAL A 400 -1.97 -18.17 -7.42
N GLN A 401 -3.05 -18.62 -8.06
CA GLN A 401 -3.25 -20.04 -8.37
C GLN A 401 -2.12 -20.59 -9.23
N ASN A 402 -1.80 -19.95 -10.36
CA ASN A 402 -0.71 -20.39 -11.25
C ASN A 402 0.63 -20.46 -10.52
N ARG A 403 0.98 -19.46 -9.70
CA ARG A 403 2.23 -19.46 -8.92
C ARG A 403 2.26 -20.55 -7.86
N THR A 404 1.11 -20.86 -7.25
CA THR A 404 1.02 -21.93 -6.26
C THR A 404 1.25 -23.30 -6.92
N GLU A 405 0.69 -23.52 -8.11
CA GLU A 405 0.91 -24.74 -8.90
C GLU A 405 2.38 -24.89 -9.34
N GLU A 406 3.01 -23.82 -9.83
CA GLU A 406 4.44 -23.81 -10.18
C GLU A 406 5.33 -24.15 -8.98
N LEU A 407 5.07 -23.52 -7.82
CA LEU A 407 5.86 -23.75 -6.61
C LEU A 407 5.71 -25.18 -6.09
N THR A 408 4.49 -25.72 -6.17
CA THR A 408 4.23 -27.11 -5.76
C THR A 408 5.03 -28.08 -6.62
N ARG A 409 5.03 -27.90 -7.96
CA ARG A 409 5.82 -28.74 -8.87
C ARG A 409 7.33 -28.64 -8.60
N ALA A 410 7.83 -27.44 -8.35
CA ALA A 410 9.24 -27.24 -8.03
C ALA A 410 9.64 -27.91 -6.71
N ASN A 411 8.80 -27.81 -5.67
CA ASN A 411 9.04 -28.44 -4.38
C ASN A 411 9.05 -29.97 -4.50
N THR A 412 8.08 -30.57 -5.20
CA THR A 412 8.07 -32.03 -5.41
C THR A 412 9.33 -32.50 -6.15
N SER A 413 9.75 -31.77 -7.18
CA SER A 413 10.98 -32.09 -7.91
C SER A 413 12.24 -31.96 -7.04
N LEU A 414 12.31 -30.96 -6.15
CA LEU A 414 13.40 -30.81 -5.20
C LEU A 414 13.43 -31.93 -4.16
N GLU A 415 12.27 -32.38 -3.67
CA GLU A 415 12.17 -33.51 -2.75
C GLU A 415 12.66 -34.82 -3.38
N GLU A 416 12.31 -35.06 -4.66
CA GLU A 416 12.80 -36.20 -5.44
C GLU A 416 14.33 -36.15 -5.62
N MET A 417 14.87 -35.00 -6.03
CA MET A 417 16.32 -34.82 -6.20
C MET A 417 17.08 -35.01 -4.89
N ASN A 418 16.58 -34.46 -3.77
CA ASN A 418 17.21 -34.62 -2.46
C ASN A 418 17.22 -36.07 -2.00
N SER A 419 16.14 -36.81 -2.28
CA SER A 419 16.05 -38.24 -1.95
C SER A 419 17.05 -39.05 -2.76
N HIS A 420 17.18 -38.76 -4.05
CA HIS A 420 18.17 -39.39 -4.92
C HIS A 420 19.61 -39.10 -4.48
N LEU A 421 19.92 -37.84 -4.15
CA LEU A 421 21.25 -37.45 -3.66
C LEU A 421 21.62 -38.17 -2.38
N LYS A 422 20.68 -38.31 -1.42
CA LYS A 422 20.92 -39.07 -0.19
C LYS A 422 21.25 -40.53 -0.47
N TYR A 423 20.51 -41.15 -1.40
CA TYR A 423 20.76 -42.53 -1.80
C TYR A 423 22.16 -42.71 -2.42
N GLU A 424 22.58 -41.80 -3.30
CA GLU A 424 23.91 -41.86 -3.92
C GLU A 424 25.04 -41.65 -2.90
N VAL A 425 24.87 -40.75 -1.92
CA VAL A 425 25.85 -40.56 -0.84
C VAL A 425 25.95 -41.82 0.03
N GLU A 426 24.83 -42.39 0.47
CA GLU A 426 24.82 -43.64 1.26
C GLU A 426 25.46 -44.80 0.50
N ARG A 427 25.28 -44.85 -0.82
CA ARG A 427 25.90 -45.85 -1.68
C ARG A 427 27.42 -45.65 -1.75
N ALA A 428 27.88 -44.43 -1.99
CA ALA A 428 29.31 -44.12 -2.04
C ALA A 428 30.02 -44.42 -0.71
N ASP A 429 29.38 -44.11 0.43
CA ASP A 429 29.91 -44.42 1.76
C ASP A 429 30.11 -45.94 1.96
N LYS A 430 29.15 -46.76 1.51
CA LYS A 430 29.28 -48.24 1.54
C LYS A 430 30.41 -48.75 0.66
N GLU A 431 30.61 -48.14 -0.52
CA GLU A 431 31.72 -48.51 -1.42
C GLU A 431 33.08 -48.17 -0.79
N ILE A 432 33.21 -47.04 -0.08
CA ILE A 432 34.42 -46.68 0.68
C ILE A 432 34.64 -47.65 1.86
N GLU A 433 33.58 -48.01 2.59
CA GLU A 433 33.68 -48.96 3.71
C GLU A 433 34.19 -50.33 3.24
N LEU A 434 33.66 -50.82 2.10
CA LEU A 434 34.12 -52.07 1.49
C LEU A 434 35.59 -51.98 1.06
N ALA A 435 36.00 -50.88 0.42
CA ALA A 435 37.40 -50.68 0.03
C ALA A 435 38.34 -50.66 1.24
N SER A 436 37.94 -50.00 2.34
CA SER A 436 38.67 -50.00 3.62
C SER A 436 38.82 -51.41 4.19
N PHE A 437 37.76 -52.21 4.16
CA PHE A 437 37.77 -53.59 4.61
C PHE A 437 38.73 -54.46 3.79
N VAL A 438 38.71 -54.31 2.46
CA VAL A 438 39.64 -55.00 1.56
C VAL A 438 41.08 -54.62 1.90
N GLN A 439 41.41 -53.32 1.94
CA GLN A 439 42.77 -52.86 2.21
C GLN A 439 43.29 -53.35 3.57
N LYS A 440 42.50 -53.25 4.64
CA LYS A 440 42.88 -53.76 5.98
C LYS A 440 43.18 -55.25 5.99
N SER A 441 42.48 -56.04 5.17
CA SER A 441 42.72 -57.48 5.07
C SER A 441 44.12 -57.80 4.51
N PHE A 442 44.69 -56.92 3.68
CA PHE A 442 46.09 -57.05 3.20
C PHE A 442 47.14 -56.68 4.26
N TYR A 443 46.78 -55.90 5.29
CA TYR A 443 47.66 -55.52 6.39
C TYR A 443 47.52 -56.40 7.64
N SER A 444 46.50 -57.27 7.70
CA SER A 444 46.11 -58.03 8.90
C SER A 444 46.95 -59.30 9.17
N LEU A 445 48.28 -59.17 9.17
CA LEU A 445 49.18 -60.22 9.65
C LEU A 445 49.59 -59.88 11.08
N ARG A 446 49.30 -60.76 12.04
CA ARG A 446 49.90 -60.68 13.38
C ARG A 446 51.41 -60.80 13.21
N LEU A 447 52.14 -59.73 13.51
CA LEU A 447 53.60 -59.77 13.51
C LEU A 447 54.06 -60.79 14.56
N PRO A 448 55.04 -61.65 14.25
CA PRO A 448 55.66 -62.50 15.26
C PRO A 448 56.44 -61.63 16.25
N GLU A 449 56.68 -62.17 17.45
CA GLU A 449 57.58 -61.52 18.38
C GLU A 449 59.02 -61.68 17.88
N PHE A 450 59.62 -60.61 17.35
CA PHE A 450 60.97 -60.68 16.82
C PHE A 450 62.01 -60.82 17.93
N LYS A 451 63.05 -61.63 17.68
CA LYS A 451 64.18 -61.83 18.62
C LYS A 451 65.13 -60.65 18.67
N ASN A 452 65.26 -59.92 17.57
CA ASN A 452 66.20 -58.82 17.40
C ASN A 452 65.59 -57.43 17.63
N PHE A 453 64.27 -57.28 17.53
CA PHE A 453 63.56 -56.01 17.74
C PHE A 453 62.24 -56.20 18.48
N GLU A 454 61.84 -55.19 19.24
CA GLU A 454 60.45 -54.95 19.66
C GLU A 454 59.85 -53.93 18.69
N VAL A 455 58.61 -54.15 18.23
CA VAL A 455 57.99 -53.36 17.15
C VAL A 455 56.59 -52.94 17.57
N ALA A 456 56.31 -51.64 17.45
CA ALA A 456 54.96 -51.10 17.52
C ALA A 456 54.68 -50.23 16.28
N TYR A 457 53.42 -50.17 15.86
CA TYR A 457 53.02 -49.30 14.75
C TYR A 457 51.63 -48.72 14.98
N TYR A 458 51.34 -47.62 14.30
CA TYR A 458 50.02 -47.02 14.20
C TYR A 458 49.81 -46.56 12.77
N ASN A 459 48.68 -46.90 12.18
CA ASN A 459 48.24 -46.38 10.89
C ASN A 459 46.78 -45.95 11.03
N LYS A 460 46.49 -44.70 10.66
CA LYS A 460 45.14 -44.16 10.65
C LYS A 460 44.89 -43.43 9.33
N PRO A 461 44.05 -43.99 8.45
CA PRO A 461 43.66 -43.32 7.22
C PRO A 461 42.83 -42.06 7.49
N MET A 462 43.02 -41.03 6.67
CA MET A 462 42.24 -39.80 6.62
C MET A 462 40.77 -40.06 6.24
N ALA A 463 40.56 -40.88 5.20
CA ALA A 463 39.24 -41.09 4.59
C ALA A 463 39.06 -42.53 4.09
N GLY A 464 38.83 -43.47 5.01
CA GLY A 464 38.50 -44.87 4.72
C GLY A 464 39.70 -45.73 4.34
N VAL A 465 40.42 -45.36 3.28
CA VAL A 465 41.54 -46.11 2.67
C VAL A 465 42.81 -45.26 2.74
N SER A 466 43.94 -45.86 3.11
CA SER A 466 45.23 -45.17 3.27
C SER A 466 46.06 -45.15 1.98
N GLY A 467 46.63 -44.02 1.58
CA GLY A 467 47.80 -43.91 0.70
C GLY A 467 49.12 -44.29 1.38
N ASP A 468 49.18 -44.25 2.71
CA ASP A 468 50.32 -44.80 3.47
C ASP A 468 50.42 -46.33 3.35
N LEU A 469 51.65 -46.81 3.17
CA LEU A 469 52.04 -48.21 3.07
C LEU A 469 53.17 -48.53 4.04
N TYR A 470 52.95 -49.48 4.95
CA TYR A 470 54.01 -50.02 5.80
C TYR A 470 54.11 -51.55 5.66
N ASP A 471 55.31 -52.08 5.84
CA ASP A 471 55.54 -53.52 5.86
C ASP A 471 56.77 -53.95 6.66
N PHE A 472 56.77 -55.21 7.09
CA PHE A 472 57.85 -55.83 7.83
C PHE A 472 58.27 -57.13 7.15
N TYR A 473 59.56 -57.24 6.81
CA TYR A 473 60.13 -58.39 6.12
C TYR A 473 60.94 -59.23 7.11
N PHE A 474 60.65 -60.52 7.22
CA PHE A 474 61.26 -61.36 8.25
C PHE A 474 61.38 -62.82 7.83
N THR A 475 62.32 -63.52 8.45
CA THR A 475 62.50 -64.96 8.33
C THR A 475 62.28 -65.60 9.71
N LYS A 476 61.17 -66.33 9.88
CA LYS A 476 60.70 -66.89 11.16
C LYS A 476 60.48 -65.78 12.21
N ASP A 477 61.32 -65.71 13.24
CA ASP A 477 61.20 -64.77 14.36
C ASP A 477 62.31 -63.70 14.33
N THR A 478 62.94 -63.48 13.19
CA THR A 478 64.01 -62.49 13.02
C THR A 478 63.61 -61.47 11.96
N LEU A 479 63.60 -60.18 12.35
CA LEU A 479 63.32 -59.08 11.44
C LEU A 479 64.50 -58.88 10.47
N ASP A 480 64.24 -59.03 9.17
CA ASP A 480 65.23 -58.85 8.09
C ASP A 480 65.18 -57.42 7.51
N GLY A 481 64.06 -56.72 7.64
CA GLY A 481 63.88 -55.35 7.17
C GLY A 481 62.46 -54.82 7.38
N PHE A 482 62.26 -53.56 7.02
CA PHE A 482 60.97 -52.88 7.12
C PHE A 482 60.89 -51.76 6.08
N GLY A 483 59.67 -51.33 5.77
CA GLY A 483 59.42 -50.24 4.83
C GLY A 483 58.29 -49.35 5.30
N LEU A 484 58.41 -48.05 5.03
CA LEU A 484 57.34 -47.06 5.17
C LEU A 484 57.33 -46.21 3.90
N PHE A 485 56.21 -46.19 3.20
CA PHE A 485 56.01 -45.46 1.96
C PHE A 485 54.69 -44.68 2.05
N ASP A 486 54.62 -43.56 1.36
CA ASP A 486 53.42 -42.78 1.17
C ASP A 486 53.19 -42.60 -0.33
N VAL A 487 52.01 -42.99 -0.80
CA VAL A 487 51.55 -42.81 -2.17
C VAL A 487 50.89 -41.45 -2.28
N SER A 488 51.38 -40.61 -3.20
CA SER A 488 50.85 -39.27 -3.44
C SER A 488 49.31 -39.26 -3.60
N GLY A 489 48.62 -38.48 -2.78
CA GLY A 489 47.15 -38.36 -2.79
C GLY A 489 46.46 -39.33 -1.82
N HIS A 490 45.17 -39.11 -1.56
CA HIS A 490 44.43 -39.84 -0.52
C HIS A 490 43.18 -40.58 -1.07
N GLY A 491 42.68 -41.56 -0.33
CA GLY A 491 41.43 -42.27 -0.63
C GLY A 491 41.60 -43.53 -1.49
N ILE A 492 40.55 -43.92 -2.23
CA ILE A 492 40.50 -45.24 -2.90
C ILE A 492 41.62 -45.40 -3.94
N SER A 493 41.93 -44.36 -4.72
CA SER A 493 42.94 -44.44 -5.79
C SER A 493 44.34 -44.72 -5.25
N SER A 494 44.83 -43.92 -4.29
CA SER A 494 46.13 -44.16 -3.68
C SER A 494 46.16 -45.47 -2.90
N GLY A 495 45.06 -45.82 -2.23
CA GLY A 495 44.86 -47.10 -1.59
C GLY A 495 45.04 -48.32 -2.50
N LEU A 496 44.51 -48.31 -3.72
CA LEU A 496 44.72 -49.39 -4.69
C LEU A 496 46.19 -49.49 -5.12
N VAL A 497 46.87 -48.35 -5.27
CA VAL A 497 48.30 -48.30 -5.59
C VAL A 497 49.13 -48.88 -4.43
N THR A 498 48.79 -48.59 -3.17
CA THR A 498 49.50 -49.20 -2.01
C THR A 498 49.49 -50.72 -2.07
N MET A 499 48.35 -51.33 -2.48
CA MET A 499 48.22 -52.78 -2.56
C MET A 499 49.08 -53.39 -3.68
N LEU A 500 49.18 -52.73 -4.83
CA LEU A 500 50.09 -53.13 -5.91
C LEU A 500 51.54 -53.05 -5.43
N VAL A 501 51.91 -51.91 -4.85
CA VAL A 501 53.28 -51.61 -4.47
C VAL A 501 53.74 -52.50 -3.31
N LYS A 502 52.88 -52.79 -2.32
CA LYS A 502 53.17 -53.72 -1.22
C LYS A 502 53.72 -55.06 -1.73
N ASN A 503 53.05 -55.64 -2.72
CA ASN A 503 53.45 -56.92 -3.29
C ASN A 503 54.78 -56.82 -4.05
N ILE A 504 54.98 -55.78 -4.85
CA ILE A 504 56.23 -55.56 -5.60
C ILE A 504 57.40 -55.42 -4.62
N ILE A 505 57.26 -54.59 -3.59
CA ILE A 505 58.34 -54.35 -2.62
C ILE A 505 58.64 -55.63 -1.85
N ASN A 506 57.62 -56.35 -1.36
CA ASN A 506 57.84 -57.60 -0.64
C ASN A 506 58.57 -58.64 -1.52
N ASP A 507 58.20 -58.79 -2.78
CA ASP A 507 58.86 -59.70 -3.72
C ASP A 507 60.34 -59.33 -3.95
N GLU A 508 60.60 -58.08 -4.30
CA GLU A 508 61.96 -57.63 -4.67
C GLU A 508 62.87 -57.51 -3.45
N PHE A 509 62.35 -57.14 -2.28
CA PHE A 509 63.11 -57.18 -1.04
C PHE A 509 63.59 -58.61 -0.73
N ASN A 510 62.71 -59.60 -0.88
CA ASN A 510 63.03 -61.00 -0.60
C ASN A 510 63.95 -61.65 -1.63
N LYS A 511 63.85 -61.29 -2.92
CA LYS A 511 64.78 -61.74 -3.97
C LYS A 511 66.15 -61.07 -3.85
N GLY A 512 66.16 -59.79 -3.51
CA GLY A 512 67.33 -58.92 -3.46
C GLY A 512 68.23 -59.05 -2.22
N LYS A 513 68.13 -60.14 -1.44
CA LYS A 513 68.89 -60.32 -0.17
C LYS A 513 70.41 -60.14 -0.30
N LYS A 514 70.98 -60.42 -1.48
CA LYS A 514 72.42 -60.31 -1.78
C LYS A 514 72.83 -59.00 -2.48
N LEU A 515 71.87 -58.19 -2.91
CA LEU A 515 72.11 -56.92 -3.59
C LEU A 515 72.29 -55.78 -2.59
N ALA A 516 72.89 -54.66 -3.01
CA ALA A 516 72.85 -53.45 -2.21
C ALA A 516 71.40 -52.93 -2.12
N LEU A 517 71.04 -52.24 -1.04
CA LEU A 517 69.65 -51.89 -0.80
C LEU A 517 69.12 -50.88 -1.83
N HIS A 518 69.97 -49.98 -2.34
CA HIS A 518 69.61 -49.05 -3.40
C HIS A 518 69.31 -49.75 -4.73
N ASP A 519 70.06 -50.81 -5.11
CA ASP A 519 69.78 -51.60 -6.31
C ASP A 519 68.39 -52.28 -6.25
N VAL A 520 67.99 -52.71 -5.05
CA VAL A 520 66.64 -53.24 -4.82
C VAL A 520 65.60 -52.16 -5.02
N LEU A 521 65.83 -50.94 -4.53
CA LEU A 521 64.88 -49.84 -4.72
C LEU A 521 64.80 -49.37 -6.18
N TYR A 522 65.90 -49.38 -6.94
CA TYR A 522 65.88 -49.18 -8.39
C TYR A 522 65.01 -50.21 -9.10
N THR A 523 65.17 -51.50 -8.75
CA THR A 523 64.35 -52.58 -9.32
C THR A 523 62.86 -52.40 -8.97
N ILE A 524 62.56 -52.00 -7.73
CA ILE A 524 61.20 -51.68 -7.28
C ILE A 524 60.64 -50.52 -8.11
N ASN A 525 61.40 -49.43 -8.28
CA ASN A 525 60.99 -48.26 -9.06
C ASN A 525 60.58 -48.65 -10.48
N ASP A 526 61.42 -49.41 -11.17
CA ASP A 526 61.16 -49.84 -12.56
C ASP A 526 59.93 -50.76 -12.65
N ARG A 527 59.78 -51.71 -11.70
CA ARG A 527 58.59 -52.57 -11.66
C ARG A 527 57.32 -51.76 -11.39
N ILE A 528 57.36 -50.77 -10.52
CA ILE A 528 56.23 -49.89 -10.22
C ILE A 528 55.86 -49.07 -11.47
N ILE A 529 56.84 -48.44 -12.12
CA ILE A 529 56.62 -47.66 -13.37
C ILE A 529 55.93 -48.53 -14.43
N LEU A 530 56.41 -49.76 -14.61
CA LEU A 530 55.84 -50.70 -15.59
C LEU A 530 54.43 -51.19 -15.21
N GLN A 531 54.18 -51.51 -13.94
CA GLN A 531 52.94 -52.17 -13.51
C GLN A 531 51.81 -51.21 -13.15
N LYS A 532 52.10 -49.97 -12.75
CA LYS A 532 51.06 -48.98 -12.44
C LYS A 532 50.36 -48.42 -13.69
N GLY A 533 50.93 -48.65 -14.88
CA GLY A 533 50.39 -48.14 -16.14
C GLY A 533 50.34 -46.61 -16.17
N ASN A 534 49.21 -46.04 -16.61
CA ASN A 534 49.00 -44.60 -16.74
C ASN A 534 48.61 -43.89 -15.43
N VAL A 535 48.68 -44.58 -14.30
CA VAL A 535 48.36 -43.98 -13.00
C VAL A 535 49.48 -43.01 -12.61
N GLU A 536 49.15 -41.73 -12.42
CA GLU A 536 50.13 -40.66 -12.17
C GLU A 536 50.69 -40.65 -10.73
N ASN A 537 50.13 -41.46 -9.83
CA ASN A 537 50.62 -41.55 -8.46
C ASN A 537 52.12 -41.92 -8.43
N TYR A 538 52.85 -41.25 -7.55
CA TYR A 538 54.23 -41.54 -7.17
C TYR A 538 54.29 -41.88 -5.69
N LEU A 539 55.43 -42.35 -5.22
CA LEU A 539 55.62 -42.66 -3.81
C LEU A 539 56.86 -41.97 -3.26
N THR A 540 56.76 -41.54 -2.01
CA THR A 540 57.93 -41.33 -1.17
C THR A 540 58.06 -42.51 -0.22
N GLY A 541 59.26 -42.88 0.20
CA GLY A 541 59.38 -43.84 1.30
C GLY A 541 60.80 -44.16 1.76
N ILE A 542 60.89 -44.90 2.85
CA ILE A 542 62.11 -45.49 3.38
C ILE A 542 62.00 -47.01 3.26
N LEU A 543 63.01 -47.62 2.66
CA LEU A 543 63.25 -49.06 2.73
C LEU A 543 64.46 -49.32 3.62
N ALA A 544 64.36 -50.28 4.53
CA ALA A 544 65.42 -50.61 5.47
C ALA A 544 65.72 -52.12 5.50
N ARG A 545 67.00 -52.48 5.62
CA ARG A 545 67.46 -53.86 5.77
C ARG A 545 68.34 -54.01 7.01
N VAL A 546 68.00 -54.98 7.84
CA VAL A 546 68.72 -55.30 9.08
C VAL A 546 69.88 -56.26 8.80
N LYS A 547 71.09 -55.89 9.21
CA LYS A 547 72.33 -56.67 9.11
C LYS A 547 73.01 -56.73 10.48
N GLY A 548 72.53 -57.62 11.35
CA GLY A 548 73.06 -57.77 12.71
C GLY A 548 72.78 -56.54 13.59
N ASN A 549 73.81 -55.72 13.85
CA ASN A 549 73.69 -54.46 14.59
C ASN A 549 73.69 -53.23 13.68
N GLU A 550 73.76 -53.41 12.38
CA GLU A 550 73.65 -52.34 11.39
C GLU A 550 72.32 -52.43 10.66
N ILE A 551 71.78 -51.27 10.29
CA ILE A 551 70.63 -51.17 9.40
C ILE A 551 71.04 -50.33 8.20
N ASP A 552 70.86 -50.89 7.01
CA ASP A 552 70.96 -50.15 5.76
C ASP A 552 69.62 -49.47 5.49
N PHE A 553 69.65 -48.18 5.19
CA PHE A 553 68.50 -47.37 4.81
C PHE A 553 68.66 -46.87 3.39
N VAL A 554 67.55 -46.79 2.65
CA VAL A 554 67.42 -46.01 1.43
C VAL A 554 66.17 -45.17 1.56
N ASN A 555 66.32 -43.85 1.41
CA ASN A 555 65.23 -42.90 1.51
C ASN A 555 64.94 -42.28 0.13
N ALA A 556 63.76 -42.56 -0.41
CA ALA A 556 63.24 -41.98 -1.64
C ALA A 556 62.30 -40.81 -1.34
N GLY A 557 62.85 -39.71 -0.85
CA GLY A 557 62.12 -38.44 -0.70
C GLY A 557 61.21 -38.31 0.55
N HIS A 558 61.21 -39.29 1.46
CA HIS A 558 60.32 -39.38 2.62
C HIS A 558 60.91 -38.74 3.89
N PRO A 559 60.11 -38.24 4.86
CA PRO A 559 60.64 -37.74 6.14
C PRO A 559 61.70 -38.66 6.78
N ASN A 560 62.75 -38.06 7.34
CA ASN A 560 63.91 -38.82 7.83
C ASN A 560 63.55 -39.65 9.05
N ALA A 561 64.06 -40.89 9.11
CA ALA A 561 63.95 -41.69 10.32
C ALA A 561 64.71 -41.04 11.49
N ILE A 562 64.16 -41.13 12.69
CA ILE A 562 64.72 -40.56 13.91
C ILE A 562 65.18 -41.70 14.83
N LEU A 563 66.44 -41.70 15.22
CA LEU A 563 67.04 -42.67 16.14
C LEU A 563 67.21 -42.04 17.52
N LEU A 564 66.60 -42.63 18.54
CA LEU A 564 66.86 -42.33 19.94
C LEU A 564 67.93 -43.28 20.49
N ARG A 565 69.07 -42.71 20.90
CA ARG A 565 70.16 -43.44 21.57
C ARG A 565 69.80 -43.72 23.02
N ALA A 566 69.82 -44.97 23.45
CA ALA A 566 69.54 -45.34 24.84
C ALA A 566 70.64 -44.90 25.82
N LYS A 567 71.89 -44.80 25.35
CA LYS A 567 73.04 -44.50 26.21
C LYS A 567 73.06 -43.05 26.75
N ASP A 568 72.56 -42.11 25.97
CA ASP A 568 72.64 -40.67 26.28
C ASP A 568 71.36 -39.90 25.95
N ASN A 569 70.26 -40.60 25.65
CA ASN A 569 68.95 -40.02 25.29
C ASN A 569 69.03 -38.96 24.19
N LYS A 570 69.96 -39.12 23.25
CA LYS A 570 70.09 -38.22 22.10
C LYS A 570 69.30 -38.71 20.91
N LEU A 571 68.60 -37.77 20.28
CA LEU A 571 67.96 -37.97 18.99
C LEU A 571 68.98 -37.70 17.87
N ILE A 572 69.05 -38.64 16.93
CA ILE A 572 69.89 -38.59 15.73
C ILE A 572 68.96 -38.75 14.52
N THR A 573 68.97 -37.77 13.62
CA THR A 573 68.29 -37.90 12.34
C THR A 573 69.14 -38.73 11.39
N ILE A 574 68.58 -39.80 10.83
CA ILE A 574 69.27 -40.61 9.82
C ILE A 574 69.28 -39.81 8.50
N PRO A 575 70.45 -39.51 7.92
CA PRO A 575 70.53 -38.72 6.70
C PRO A 575 70.01 -39.52 5.50
N ARG A 576 69.48 -38.82 4.48
CA ARG A 576 69.01 -39.44 3.22
C ARG A 576 70.15 -39.87 2.30
N GLY A 577 71.37 -39.36 2.53
CA GLY A 577 72.53 -39.52 1.65
C GLY A 577 73.33 -38.21 1.54
N LYS A 578 74.31 -38.17 0.62
CA LYS A 578 75.17 -37.01 0.32
C LYS A 578 74.71 -36.18 -0.89
N ALA A 579 73.76 -36.68 -1.68
CA ALA A 579 73.23 -35.97 -2.85
C ALA A 579 72.04 -35.07 -2.47
N ASP A 580 72.03 -33.83 -2.97
CA ASP A 580 70.98 -32.83 -2.72
C ASP A 580 69.70 -33.07 -3.56
N GLU A 581 69.73 -33.98 -4.55
CA GLU A 581 68.60 -34.31 -5.42
C GLU A 581 67.93 -35.61 -4.97
N THR A 582 66.78 -35.51 -4.30
CA THR A 582 66.05 -36.66 -3.76
C THR A 582 65.19 -37.34 -4.82
N GLY A 583 65.36 -38.65 -5.01
CA GLY A 583 64.50 -39.45 -5.88
C GLY A 583 63.13 -39.75 -5.26
N VAL A 584 62.07 -39.69 -6.06
CA VAL A 584 60.73 -40.24 -5.78
C VAL A 584 60.58 -41.58 -6.50
N VAL A 585 59.73 -42.47 -6.01
CA VAL A 585 59.51 -43.79 -6.65
C VAL A 585 58.30 -43.71 -7.57
N GLY A 586 58.40 -44.31 -8.75
CA GLY A 586 57.26 -44.52 -9.64
C GLY A 586 57.04 -43.41 -10.67
N ILE A 587 57.99 -42.52 -10.94
CA ILE A 587 57.88 -41.54 -12.04
C ILE A 587 58.77 -41.97 -13.20
N ALA A 588 58.17 -42.17 -14.38
CA ALA A 588 58.91 -42.47 -15.60
C ALA A 588 59.76 -41.26 -16.04
N ASP A 589 60.94 -41.52 -16.59
CA ASP A 589 61.85 -40.49 -17.14
C ASP A 589 62.29 -39.39 -16.16
N PHE A 590 62.09 -39.58 -14.86
CA PHE A 590 62.59 -38.70 -13.82
C PHE A 590 63.94 -39.21 -13.32
N PRO A 591 65.02 -38.39 -13.34
CA PRO A 591 66.32 -38.81 -12.83
C PRO A 591 66.24 -39.00 -11.31
N VAL A 592 66.36 -40.26 -10.86
CA VAL A 592 66.33 -40.62 -9.43
C VAL A 592 67.69 -41.13 -8.96
N HIS A 593 68.14 -40.61 -7.82
CA HIS A 593 69.32 -41.13 -7.14
C HIS A 593 68.93 -41.75 -5.79
N PHE A 594 69.23 -43.03 -5.62
CA PHE A 594 69.01 -43.76 -4.37
C PHE A 594 70.37 -44.13 -3.76
N GLU A 595 70.62 -43.68 -2.53
CA GLU A 595 71.86 -43.98 -1.79
C GLU A 595 71.56 -44.88 -0.60
N THR A 596 72.44 -45.85 -0.33
CA THR A 596 72.38 -46.66 0.90
C THR A 596 73.18 -46.01 2.01
N VAL A 597 72.51 -45.71 3.12
CA VAL A 597 73.12 -45.21 4.35
C VAL A 597 73.06 -46.30 5.41
N THR A 598 74.21 -46.70 5.92
CA THR A 598 74.32 -47.69 7.00
C THR A 598 74.43 -47.01 8.37
N GLN A 599 73.56 -47.40 9.31
CA GLN A 599 73.57 -46.91 10.68
C GLN A 599 73.68 -48.06 11.68
N THR A 600 74.61 -47.94 12.63
CA THR A 600 74.73 -48.87 13.76
C THR A 600 73.67 -48.57 14.83
N ILE A 601 72.90 -49.58 15.20
CA ILE A 601 71.84 -49.57 16.21
C ILE A 601 72.29 -50.42 17.41
N GLU A 602 72.42 -49.77 18.57
CA GLU A 602 72.84 -50.41 19.82
C GLU A 602 71.64 -50.94 20.60
N LYS A 603 71.89 -51.80 21.59
CA LYS A 603 70.82 -52.36 22.43
C LYS A 603 70.01 -51.25 23.10
N ASN A 604 68.68 -51.41 23.11
CA ASN A 604 67.67 -50.46 23.58
C ASN A 604 67.51 -49.17 22.75
N ASP A 605 68.31 -48.94 21.70
CA ASP A 605 68.06 -47.81 20.80
C ASP A 605 66.67 -47.98 20.15
N ILE A 606 65.95 -46.87 19.98
CA ILE A 606 64.59 -46.84 19.41
C ILE A 606 64.60 -46.03 18.12
N LEU A 607 64.12 -46.63 17.03
CA LEU A 607 63.96 -45.99 15.74
C LEU A 607 62.50 -45.60 15.53
N LEU A 608 62.26 -44.36 15.10
CA LEU A 608 60.97 -43.81 14.71
C LEU A 608 60.95 -43.52 13.21
N LEU A 609 59.99 -44.11 12.51
CA LEU A 609 59.58 -43.73 11.15
C LEU A 609 58.17 -43.16 11.20
N TYR A 610 57.91 -42.16 10.37
CA TYR A 610 56.64 -41.45 10.36
C TYR A 610 56.33 -40.90 8.98
N THR A 611 55.05 -40.83 8.64
CA THR A 611 54.56 -40.08 7.47
C THR A 611 54.31 -38.62 7.85
N ASP A 612 54.35 -37.74 6.85
CA ASP A 612 54.18 -36.29 7.00
C ASP A 612 52.84 -35.91 7.64
N GLY A 613 51.78 -36.69 7.48
CA GLY A 613 50.48 -36.43 8.12
C GLY A 613 50.53 -36.22 9.64
N LEU A 614 51.49 -36.81 10.36
CA LEU A 614 51.71 -36.47 11.78
C LEU A 614 52.34 -35.08 11.95
N ALA A 615 53.41 -34.78 11.21
CA ALA A 615 54.15 -33.54 11.33
C ALA A 615 53.35 -32.34 10.81
N GLU A 616 52.59 -32.52 9.72
CA GLU A 616 51.78 -31.50 9.06
C GLU A 616 50.40 -31.30 9.72
N THR A 617 50.11 -32.04 10.81
CA THR A 617 48.88 -31.84 11.58
C THR A 617 48.78 -30.38 12.05
N MET A 618 47.73 -29.67 11.62
CA MET A 618 47.57 -28.23 11.88
C MET A 618 46.67 -27.90 13.07
N ASN A 619 47.02 -26.86 13.81
CA ASN A 619 46.14 -26.24 14.81
C ASN A 619 45.19 -25.18 14.19
N ARG A 620 44.31 -24.57 15.01
CA ARG A 620 43.37 -23.51 14.57
C ARG A 620 44.04 -22.28 13.94
N ASN A 621 45.30 -22.03 14.29
CA ASN A 621 46.09 -20.92 13.76
C ASN A 621 46.84 -21.29 12.47
N ARG A 622 46.63 -22.52 11.95
CA ARG A 622 47.35 -23.09 10.80
C ARG A 622 48.86 -23.27 11.05
N GLU A 623 49.25 -23.48 12.30
CA GLU A 623 50.61 -23.91 12.63
C GLU A 623 50.64 -25.45 12.61
N GLU A 624 51.68 -26.00 11.99
CA GLU A 624 51.95 -27.44 11.96
C GLU A 624 52.49 -27.94 13.32
N PHE A 625 52.23 -29.21 13.62
CA PHE A 625 52.79 -29.88 14.79
C PHE A 625 54.32 -29.86 14.71
N GLY A 626 54.85 -30.15 13.52
CA GLY A 626 56.24 -29.98 13.15
C GLY A 626 57.18 -31.01 13.77
N LEU A 627 58.34 -31.15 13.14
CA LEU A 627 59.38 -32.09 13.54
C LEU A 627 59.86 -31.84 14.98
N ASP A 628 60.03 -30.58 15.38
CA ASP A 628 60.55 -30.23 16.70
C ASP A 628 59.64 -30.72 17.84
N ARG A 629 58.31 -30.56 17.70
CA ARG A 629 57.37 -31.00 18.74
C ARG A 629 57.26 -32.52 18.74
N MET A 630 57.27 -33.15 17.57
CA MET A 630 57.28 -34.60 17.46
C MET A 630 58.52 -35.20 18.15
N CYS A 631 59.71 -34.68 17.87
CA CYS A 631 60.96 -35.11 18.50
C CYS A 631 60.94 -34.91 20.03
N ARG A 632 60.46 -33.76 20.52
CA ARG A 632 60.30 -33.51 21.96
C ARG A 632 59.33 -34.49 22.61
N THR A 633 58.25 -34.81 21.92
CA THR A 633 57.22 -35.74 22.40
C THR A 633 57.75 -37.18 22.42
N PHE A 634 58.47 -37.60 21.38
CA PHE A 634 59.12 -38.89 21.32
C PHE A 634 60.12 -39.07 22.47
N LEU A 635 60.95 -38.06 22.73
CA LEU A 635 61.89 -38.07 23.86
C LEU A 635 61.17 -38.09 25.22
N LYS A 636 60.07 -37.35 25.38
CA LYS A 636 59.29 -37.26 26.63
C LYS A 636 58.74 -38.62 27.08
N PHE A 637 58.41 -39.50 26.13
CA PHE A 637 57.76 -40.79 26.42
C PHE A 637 58.68 -41.99 26.22
N SER A 638 59.98 -41.80 26.02
CA SER A 638 60.93 -42.87 25.67
C SER A 638 61.02 -44.04 26.66
N ASP A 639 60.66 -43.81 27.92
CA ASP A 639 60.72 -44.81 29.00
C ASP A 639 59.47 -45.72 29.07
N LEU A 640 58.41 -45.40 28.30
CA LEU A 640 57.18 -46.18 28.26
C LEU A 640 57.29 -47.39 27.31
N PRO A 641 56.42 -48.41 27.44
CA PRO A 641 56.26 -49.45 26.41
C PRO A 641 55.97 -48.86 25.03
N LEU A 642 56.46 -49.48 23.94
CA LEU A 642 56.40 -48.89 22.59
C LEU A 642 54.98 -48.53 22.15
N GLU A 643 53.98 -49.35 22.48
CA GLU A 643 52.59 -49.05 22.16
C GLU A 643 52.12 -47.76 22.83
N GLN A 644 52.48 -47.57 24.12
CA GLN A 644 52.14 -46.35 24.85
C GLN A 644 52.91 -45.14 24.32
N GLN A 645 54.14 -45.32 23.82
CA GLN A 645 54.87 -44.23 23.17
C GLN A 645 54.11 -43.72 21.94
N ILE A 646 53.70 -44.63 21.06
CA ILE A 646 52.94 -44.30 19.85
C ILE A 646 51.61 -43.62 20.21
N GLU A 647 50.84 -44.19 21.13
CA GLU A 647 49.56 -43.62 21.55
C GLU A 647 49.70 -42.19 22.08
N ASN A 648 50.72 -41.94 22.90
CA ASN A 648 50.96 -40.62 23.47
C ASN A 648 51.47 -39.61 22.44
N ILE A 649 52.31 -40.03 21.48
CA ILE A 649 52.75 -39.15 20.37
C ILE A 649 51.53 -38.71 19.53
N VAL A 650 50.66 -39.66 19.19
CA VAL A 650 49.44 -39.38 18.42
C VAL A 650 48.47 -38.49 19.21
N GLU A 651 48.28 -38.75 20.51
CA GLU A 651 47.35 -37.96 21.32
C GLU A 651 47.86 -36.52 21.53
N GLU A 652 49.17 -36.28 21.68
CA GLU A 652 49.73 -34.93 21.73
C GLU A 652 49.51 -34.16 20.42
N ALA A 653 49.68 -34.81 19.27
CA ALA A 653 49.36 -34.21 17.97
C ALA A 653 47.85 -33.88 17.86
N ARG A 654 46.96 -34.75 18.34
CA ARG A 654 45.51 -34.50 18.38
C ARG A 654 45.14 -33.37 19.33
N ILE A 655 45.75 -33.29 20.51
CA ILE A 655 45.53 -32.21 21.48
C ILE A 655 46.00 -30.89 20.87
N PHE A 656 47.16 -30.87 20.21
CA PHE A 656 47.67 -29.71 19.48
C PHE A 656 46.70 -29.22 18.39
N ALA A 657 46.14 -30.15 17.61
CA ALA A 657 45.12 -29.87 16.60
C ALA A 657 43.74 -29.53 17.18
N ASN A 658 43.59 -29.47 18.50
CA ASN A 658 42.31 -29.33 19.19
C ASN A 658 41.26 -30.35 18.73
N ARG A 659 41.72 -31.60 18.52
CA ARG A 659 40.93 -32.74 18.04
C ARG A 659 40.26 -32.50 16.67
N ALA A 660 40.81 -31.62 15.83
CA ALA A 660 40.40 -31.52 14.43
C ALA A 660 40.63 -32.84 13.69
N LYS A 661 39.89 -33.07 12.60
CA LYS A 661 40.11 -34.25 11.74
C LYS A 661 41.49 -34.12 11.07
N ALA A 662 42.21 -35.23 10.97
CA ALA A 662 43.47 -35.29 10.23
C ALA A 662 43.23 -34.89 8.76
N THR A 663 44.18 -34.15 8.20
CA THR A 663 44.17 -33.67 6.82
C THR A 663 44.87 -34.63 5.87
N ASP A 664 45.62 -35.60 6.41
CA ASP A 664 46.28 -36.66 5.68
C ASP A 664 46.32 -37.95 6.52
N ASP A 665 46.81 -39.03 5.94
CA ASP A 665 47.05 -40.30 6.61
C ASP A 665 48.18 -40.18 7.64
N ILE A 666 48.03 -40.89 8.77
CA ILE A 666 49.03 -40.86 9.83
C ILE A 666 49.55 -42.26 10.06
N THR A 667 50.83 -42.48 9.75
CA THR A 667 51.54 -43.73 10.02
C THR A 667 52.79 -43.50 10.84
N LEU A 668 52.98 -44.35 11.87
CA LEU A 668 54.14 -44.35 12.76
C LEU A 668 54.64 -45.77 12.96
N LEU A 669 55.95 -45.98 12.85
CA LEU A 669 56.62 -47.23 13.20
C LEU A 669 57.67 -46.95 14.27
N LEU A 670 57.62 -47.70 15.38
CA LEU A 670 58.67 -47.74 16.39
C LEU A 670 59.35 -49.10 16.40
N LEU A 671 60.68 -49.12 16.34
CA LEU A 671 61.48 -50.33 16.42
C LEU A 671 62.56 -50.17 17.49
N LYS A 672 62.52 -50.99 18.54
CA LYS A 672 63.51 -50.99 19.63
C LYS A 672 64.42 -52.21 19.55
N LYS A 673 65.73 -52.00 19.56
CA LYS A 673 66.72 -53.08 19.51
C LYS A 673 66.76 -53.86 20.83
N LYS A 674 66.64 -55.20 20.78
CA LYS A 674 66.69 -56.09 21.96
C LYS A 674 68.11 -56.41 22.44
#